data_AF-A0AAW0XSL3-F1
#
_entry.id   AF-A0AAW0XSL3-F1
#
_cell.length_a   1.000
_cell.length_b   1.000
_cell.length_c   1.000
_cell.angle_alpha   90.00
_cell.angle_beta   90.00
_cell.angle_gamma   90.00
#
_symmetry.space_group_name_H-M   'P 1'
#
loop_
_entity.id
_entity.type
_entity.pdbx_description
1 polymer ?
#
loop_
_entity_poly.entity_id
_entity_poly.type
_entity_poly.pdbx_seq_one_letter_code
_entity_poly.pdbx_strand_id
1 'polypeptide(L)'
;GPPPPSPPVPASLTHTSLRSSSSPRPTPSPPPVHFPLPLSLQVPPPPLSPSLADETASPATLLTDHSQLPGVDHQDTSQVTADQDDAVEEWILEPFLGPLLDVLHNPDWDKFVELTREVTEEIQRANSIPTQRNNSPTRRGTIDVNDCKAIQRLYKINRRRAVRLITTGEGSRCSIPKERIEAHFRRIQGEYVDPLDDPALVEAIPIPTEERPPLRLDPFTEKEITTRLAKAENTAPGDDRITYRNWRLADPGGRVITTIFNICLREGRIPEDWKSSRTILIPKSGDLQEITNWRPVALCRTIYKLYTGCLAARLRQWVTDNDVLCPAQKGFMPSDGVVEHNYILQHYLDEARSGNTDICIATLDIHNAFGSIPTELIELSLDRMGVGEEFRRIISGVIQGNSTRIMTNEGETNDIPTQRGVRQGCPISGLLFNIGIEAILRKIITAGMTINTQLKHPCLAYADDITLLARTPAQLQALINVATQACGELRLTINPAKCTSLHMSGASPRGMRRTPFLVGDTQILSIEDGQYTKFLGRPVGFQLLPDIAIIEDYITLGKSILESKLAPWQRLDALKTFVLPSAVFAMRTWQLRKTDWTRLDCALRPLIKKTLYLQPRASNEYIYGSSPAGACGIPSAAEDSDIFLVDTAFKLLTSLDLDTRDIARSDCQQVAALRTQQDPNMEDACAFLSKQEMGRAGGHQTLWSRARDASGRMGVTWSYNSDSRTLGLACGDSSLGQRHRWIVARTIRNHHRCSRDVTLQAKPDQGKVMQVVARERASSHFMREGTYTTFADWRFIHRARLNMLPLNGARRYDMGGDRRCRRCPAQLETLPHVLNHCWRHSATMTQRHNALVARIKKAAQGRGWRLISENQRVAGALDTGRPDLIITKDGDALMIDVTCPFENGPEAFTEARLRKEEKYAELAAELRQNYHRVTVEAFIVGSLGSYDPANDRLMKRLASRKYQKLFRRLCVSDTIKWSRMIYTEHITGARQY
;
A
#
# COMPACT_ATOMS: atom_id res chain seq x y z
N GLY A 1 -63.74 -44.31 -12.52
CA GLY A 1 -62.55 -43.72 -13.16
C GLY A 1 -61.32 -44.35 -12.52
N PRO A 2 -60.43 -45.02 -13.28
CA PRO A 2 -59.39 -45.88 -12.69
C PRO A 2 -58.05 -45.15 -12.39
N PRO A 3 -57.21 -45.71 -11.50
CA PRO A 3 -55.75 -45.45 -11.38
C PRO A 3 -55.00 -46.19 -12.55
N PRO A 4 -53.65 -46.24 -12.71
CA PRO A 4 -52.57 -46.30 -11.69
C PRO A 4 -51.21 -45.62 -12.10
N PRO A 5 -50.03 -45.92 -11.50
CA PRO A 5 -49.69 -45.69 -10.08
C PRO A 5 -48.23 -45.15 -9.85
N SER A 6 -47.86 -45.02 -8.56
CA SER A 6 -46.47 -45.11 -8.05
C SER A 6 -46.18 -46.56 -7.56
N PRO A 7 -45.14 -46.86 -6.74
CA PRO A 7 -43.71 -46.51 -6.76
C PRO A 7 -42.96 -47.78 -7.33
N PRO A 8 -42.08 -48.58 -6.65
CA PRO A 8 -41.09 -48.36 -5.57
C PRO A 8 -39.66 -48.90 -5.85
N VAL A 9 -38.77 -48.68 -4.88
CA VAL A 9 -37.49 -49.38 -4.64
C VAL A 9 -37.78 -50.57 -3.69
N PRO A 10 -37.30 -51.82 -3.89
CA PRO A 10 -36.12 -52.27 -3.12
C PRO A 10 -35.25 -53.45 -3.66
N ALA A 11 -33.99 -53.42 -3.21
CA ALA A 11 -33.12 -54.49 -2.68
C ALA A 11 -33.22 -56.00 -3.07
N SER A 12 -32.02 -56.60 -3.05
CA SER A 12 -31.62 -57.88 -2.42
C SER A 12 -31.22 -59.06 -3.33
N LEU A 13 -30.65 -60.10 -2.69
CA LEU A 13 -30.07 -61.35 -3.22
C LEU A 13 -28.61 -61.26 -3.73
N THR A 14 -27.63 -62.06 -3.27
CA THR A 14 -27.61 -62.97 -2.09
C THR A 14 -26.16 -63.26 -1.63
N HIS A 15 -26.03 -63.86 -0.44
CA HIS A 15 -24.78 -64.40 0.12
C HIS A 15 -24.22 -65.64 -0.61
N THR A 16 -22.98 -66.00 -0.25
CA THR A 16 -22.24 -67.27 -0.52
C THR A 16 -21.61 -67.42 -1.92
N SER A 17 -20.43 -68.04 -2.09
CA SER A 17 -19.64 -68.87 -1.15
C SER A 17 -18.11 -68.85 -1.41
N LEU A 18 -17.36 -69.24 -0.36
CA LEU A 18 -16.06 -69.97 -0.36
C LEU A 18 -14.78 -69.39 -1.01
N ARG A 19 -13.75 -69.25 -0.14
CA ARG A 19 -12.33 -69.70 -0.24
C ARG A 19 -11.86 -70.13 -1.66
N SER A 20 -10.71 -69.72 -2.20
CA SER A 20 -9.37 -69.80 -1.58
C SER A 20 -8.24 -69.17 -2.44
N SER A 21 -7.05 -69.09 -1.85
CA SER A 21 -5.70 -69.23 -2.46
C SER A 21 -5.06 -68.12 -3.35
N SER A 22 -3.78 -67.89 -3.03
CA SER A 22 -2.65 -67.46 -3.87
C SER A 22 -2.62 -66.05 -4.51
N SER A 23 -1.75 -65.23 -3.93
CA SER A 23 -1.10 -64.07 -4.54
C SER A 23 -0.17 -64.42 -5.72
N PRO A 24 -0.11 -63.59 -6.78
CA PRO A 24 1.07 -63.42 -7.62
C PRO A 24 1.85 -62.14 -7.26
N ARG A 25 3.17 -62.18 -7.47
CA ARG A 25 4.10 -61.05 -7.24
C ARG A 25 3.92 -59.90 -8.25
N PRO A 26 4.34 -58.65 -7.91
CA PRO A 26 4.52 -57.60 -8.90
C PRO A 26 5.72 -57.89 -9.82
N THR A 27 5.57 -57.59 -11.11
CA THR A 27 6.65 -57.64 -12.11
C THR A 27 7.47 -56.33 -12.13
N PRO A 28 8.73 -56.36 -12.58
CA PRO A 28 9.70 -55.30 -12.30
C PRO A 28 9.59 -54.08 -13.24
N SER A 29 9.93 -52.91 -12.69
CA SER A 29 10.15 -51.66 -13.43
C SER A 29 11.43 -51.71 -14.29
N PRO A 30 11.44 -51.09 -15.49
CA PRO A 30 12.63 -51.05 -16.36
C PRO A 30 13.73 -50.11 -15.82
N PRO A 31 15.00 -50.32 -16.21
CA PRO A 31 16.15 -49.57 -15.71
C PRO A 31 16.28 -48.15 -16.32
N PRO A 32 17.00 -47.23 -15.65
CA PRO A 32 17.22 -45.86 -16.15
C PRO A 32 18.26 -45.83 -17.28
N VAL A 33 17.97 -45.09 -18.34
CA VAL A 33 18.91 -44.84 -19.45
C VAL A 33 19.72 -43.58 -19.17
N HIS A 34 21.05 -43.73 -19.03
CA HIS A 34 21.99 -42.61 -18.97
C HIS A 34 22.28 -42.07 -20.38
N PHE A 35 22.38 -40.74 -20.52
CA PHE A 35 23.07 -40.08 -21.63
C PHE A 35 24.08 -39.05 -21.10
N PRO A 36 25.21 -38.82 -21.80
CA PRO A 36 26.43 -38.26 -21.19
C PRO A 36 26.54 -36.73 -21.27
N LEU A 37 27.42 -36.20 -20.41
CA LEU A 37 27.87 -34.80 -20.39
C LEU A 37 28.81 -34.47 -21.56
N PRO A 38 28.69 -33.29 -22.20
CA PRO A 38 29.72 -32.76 -23.09
C PRO A 38 30.73 -31.86 -22.33
N LEU A 39 31.97 -32.36 -22.28
CA LEU A 39 33.28 -31.69 -22.24
C LEU A 39 33.37 -30.21 -21.77
N SER A 40 34.14 -30.02 -20.69
CA SER A 40 34.69 -28.76 -20.23
C SER A 40 35.82 -28.24 -21.14
N LEU A 41 35.69 -27.01 -21.66
CA LEU A 41 36.81 -26.25 -22.22
C LEU A 41 37.61 -25.59 -21.08
N GLN A 42 38.89 -25.96 -20.95
CA GLN A 42 39.83 -25.29 -20.05
C GLN A 42 40.25 -23.94 -20.63
N VAL A 43 40.29 -22.90 -19.78
CA VAL A 43 40.93 -21.61 -20.05
C VAL A 43 42.04 -21.43 -19.00
N PRO A 44 43.28 -21.11 -19.40
CA PRO A 44 44.42 -21.05 -18.47
C PRO A 44 44.42 -19.77 -17.60
N PRO A 45 45.08 -19.78 -16.43
CA PRO A 45 45.18 -18.61 -15.56
C PRO A 45 46.23 -17.59 -16.04
N PRO A 46 46.06 -16.29 -15.75
CA PRO A 46 47.13 -15.29 -15.89
C PRO A 46 48.17 -15.41 -14.76
N PRO A 47 49.42 -14.93 -14.98
CA PRO A 47 50.54 -15.21 -14.08
C PRO A 47 50.65 -14.28 -12.86
N LEU A 48 51.27 -14.80 -11.80
CA LEU A 48 51.80 -14.05 -10.65
C LEU A 48 53.17 -13.47 -11.00
N SER A 49 53.50 -12.21 -10.64
CA SER A 49 54.40 -11.78 -9.53
C SER A 49 55.08 -10.46 -9.96
N PRO A 50 55.81 -9.68 -9.12
CA PRO A 50 56.18 -9.93 -7.72
C PRO A 50 55.93 -8.75 -6.74
N SER A 51 56.22 -9.01 -5.46
CA SER A 51 56.32 -8.05 -4.35
C SER A 51 57.56 -7.16 -4.42
N LEU A 52 57.48 -5.98 -3.80
CA LEU A 52 58.59 -5.35 -3.06
C LEU A 52 58.02 -4.68 -1.80
N ALA A 53 58.87 -4.47 -0.79
CA ALA A 53 58.46 -4.34 0.60
C ALA A 53 58.81 -3.00 1.26
N ASP A 54 58.07 -2.77 2.35
CA ASP A 54 58.50 -2.21 3.64
C ASP A 54 58.59 -0.70 3.97
N GLU A 55 58.37 -0.50 5.27
CA GLU A 55 58.82 0.57 6.18
C GLU A 55 58.21 2.00 6.21
N THR A 56 57.46 2.23 7.30
CA THR A 56 57.57 3.32 8.30
C THR A 56 56.57 4.49 8.36
N ALA A 57 56.39 4.94 9.62
CA ALA A 57 55.87 6.22 10.12
C ALA A 57 54.34 6.50 10.11
N SER A 58 53.74 6.39 11.31
CA SER A 58 52.73 7.36 11.76
C SER A 58 53.44 8.68 12.15
N PRO A 59 52.78 9.85 12.05
CA PRO A 59 51.96 10.31 13.18
C PRO A 59 50.64 11.00 12.78
N ALA A 60 49.78 11.21 13.77
CA ALA A 60 48.45 11.79 13.62
C ALA A 60 48.46 13.32 13.35
N THR A 61 47.51 13.81 12.56
CA THR A 61 46.89 15.13 12.80
C THR A 61 45.46 15.21 12.27
N LEU A 62 44.60 15.82 13.09
CA LEU A 62 43.22 16.26 12.88
C LEU A 62 42.77 16.52 11.44
N LEU A 63 41.68 15.87 11.00
CA LEU A 63 40.79 16.39 9.95
C LEU A 63 39.32 16.17 10.32
N THR A 64 38.51 17.20 10.03
CA THR A 64 37.13 17.38 10.48
C THR A 64 36.09 16.56 9.70
N ASP A 65 34.99 16.25 10.36
CA ASP A 65 33.85 15.48 9.84
C ASP A 65 33.18 16.10 8.61
N HIS A 66 33.27 15.40 7.47
CA HIS A 66 32.46 15.64 6.28
C HIS A 66 32.05 14.33 5.60
N SER A 67 31.09 13.63 6.22
CA SER A 67 30.43 12.47 5.64
C SER A 67 29.33 12.83 4.63
N GLN A 68 29.69 13.06 3.36
CA GLN A 68 28.73 13.07 2.24
C GLN A 68 28.65 11.70 1.56
N LEU A 69 27.67 10.88 1.96
CA LEU A 69 27.19 9.74 1.18
C LEU A 69 26.00 10.16 0.30
N PRO A 70 25.87 9.62 -0.93
CA PRO A 70 24.88 10.10 -1.89
C PRO A 70 23.44 9.69 -1.55
N GLY A 71 22.63 10.67 -1.12
CA GLY A 71 21.21 10.78 -1.49
C GLY A 71 20.29 9.61 -1.12
N VAL A 72 20.07 9.36 0.17
CA VAL A 72 18.93 8.53 0.64
C VAL A 72 17.62 9.31 0.43
N ASP A 73 17.02 9.15 -0.75
CA ASP A 73 15.83 9.88 -1.20
C ASP A 73 14.56 9.41 -0.46
N HIS A 74 14.33 9.95 0.73
CA HIS A 74 13.15 9.71 1.57
C HIS A 74 11.88 10.43 1.04
N GLN A 75 11.64 10.43 -0.28
CA GLN A 75 10.50 11.11 -0.91
C GLN A 75 9.77 10.27 -1.98
N ASP A 76 8.74 9.53 -1.55
CA ASP A 76 7.54 9.36 -2.41
C ASP A 76 6.25 9.27 -1.58
N THR A 77 6.04 10.29 -0.74
CA THR A 77 4.70 10.81 -0.40
C THR A 77 4.80 12.33 -0.35
N SER A 78 4.60 12.96 -1.51
CA SER A 78 4.31 14.39 -1.69
C SER A 78 4.89 15.34 -0.62
N GLN A 79 6.20 15.57 -0.64
CA GLN A 79 6.72 16.80 -0.04
C GLN A 79 6.29 17.97 -0.93
N VAL A 80 5.34 18.76 -0.43
CA VAL A 80 5.28 20.19 -0.76
C VAL A 80 6.37 20.82 0.08
N THR A 81 7.48 21.20 -0.56
CA THR A 81 8.52 21.98 0.09
C THR A 81 7.96 23.37 0.35
N ALA A 82 7.84 23.73 1.63
CA ALA A 82 7.60 25.10 2.04
C ALA A 82 8.92 25.89 1.89
N ASP A 83 9.19 26.33 0.66
CA ASP A 83 10.05 27.48 0.42
C ASP A 83 9.12 28.70 0.36
N GLN A 84 9.30 29.65 1.29
CA GLN A 84 8.59 30.92 1.27
C GLN A 84 9.16 31.81 0.17
N ASP A 85 8.32 32.24 -0.75
CA ASP A 85 8.47 33.46 -1.54
C ASP A 85 7.07 33.83 -2.05
N ASP A 86 6.56 34.97 -1.60
CA ASP A 86 5.14 35.30 -1.70
C ASP A 86 4.69 35.62 -3.14
N ALA A 87 3.86 34.73 -3.67
CA ALA A 87 2.85 35.06 -4.67
C ALA A 87 1.56 34.38 -4.22
N VAL A 88 0.77 35.09 -3.41
CA VAL A 88 -0.49 34.59 -2.85
C VAL A 88 -1.49 34.36 -3.99
N GLU A 89 -1.64 33.10 -4.41
CA GLU A 89 -2.82 32.68 -5.18
C GLU A 89 -4.02 32.79 -4.21
N GLU A 90 -4.90 33.80 -4.39
CA GLU A 90 -6.13 33.97 -3.60
C GLU A 90 -6.90 32.64 -3.52
N TRP A 91 -7.28 32.25 -2.30
CA TRP A 91 -7.83 30.92 -2.03
C TRP A 91 -9.19 31.00 -1.33
N ILE A 92 -10.05 30.01 -1.59
CA ILE A 92 -11.51 30.08 -1.39
C ILE A 92 -11.91 30.55 0.02
N LEU A 93 -11.18 30.15 1.06
CA LEU A 93 -11.52 30.47 2.45
C LEU A 93 -10.70 31.60 3.07
N GLU A 94 -9.82 32.26 2.31
CA GLU A 94 -9.01 33.39 2.77
C GLU A 94 -9.83 34.50 3.48
N PRO A 95 -11.03 34.91 2.99
CA PRO A 95 -11.83 35.93 3.66
C PRO A 95 -12.27 35.57 5.09
N PHE A 96 -12.39 34.28 5.42
CA PHE A 96 -12.83 33.82 6.73
C PHE A 96 -11.71 33.81 7.78
N LEU A 97 -10.44 33.91 7.36
CA LEU A 97 -9.31 33.81 8.28
C LEU A 97 -9.30 34.97 9.30
N GLY A 98 -9.56 36.20 8.87
CA GLY A 98 -9.63 37.37 9.75
C GLY A 98 -10.72 37.24 10.82
N PRO A 99 -11.99 37.03 10.45
CA PRO A 99 -13.09 36.81 11.40
C PRO A 99 -12.89 35.64 12.36
N LEU A 100 -12.29 34.53 11.90
CA LEU A 100 -11.98 33.39 12.77
C LEU A 100 -10.80 33.69 13.72
N LEU A 101 -9.80 34.47 13.29
CA LEU A 101 -8.73 34.92 14.18
C LEU A 101 -9.26 35.89 15.24
N ASP A 102 -10.19 36.77 14.90
CA ASP A 102 -10.89 37.61 15.90
C ASP A 102 -11.55 36.74 16.98
N VAL A 103 -12.35 35.74 16.59
CA VAL A 103 -12.97 34.77 17.53
C VAL A 103 -11.96 33.96 18.36
N LEU A 104 -10.76 33.69 17.82
CA LEU A 104 -9.69 33.01 18.54
C LEU A 104 -9.05 33.88 19.64
N HIS A 105 -9.06 35.21 19.50
CA HIS A 105 -8.59 36.15 20.52
C HIS A 105 -9.72 36.65 21.45
N ASN A 106 -10.91 36.85 20.90
CA ASN A 106 -12.12 37.37 21.55
C ASN A 106 -13.21 36.27 21.53
N PRO A 107 -13.40 35.50 22.61
CA PRO A 107 -14.32 34.35 22.60
C PRO A 107 -15.79 34.69 22.31
N ASP A 108 -16.26 34.32 21.12
CA ASP A 108 -17.67 34.35 20.72
C ASP A 108 -18.03 33.04 20.00
N TRP A 109 -18.82 32.19 20.66
CA TRP A 109 -19.16 30.86 20.16
C TRP A 109 -20.28 30.87 19.13
N ASP A 110 -21.23 31.82 19.23
CA ASP A 110 -22.35 31.86 18.31
C ASP A 110 -21.89 32.41 16.96
N LYS A 111 -21.03 33.45 16.98
CA LYS A 111 -20.27 33.91 15.81
C LYS A 111 -19.35 32.83 15.25
N PHE A 112 -18.70 32.01 16.09
CA PHE A 112 -17.91 30.87 15.62
C PHE A 112 -18.77 29.87 14.83
N VAL A 113 -19.92 29.46 15.39
CA VAL A 113 -20.82 28.50 14.74
C VAL A 113 -21.32 29.06 13.42
N GLU A 114 -21.71 30.34 13.36
CA GLU A 114 -22.11 31.02 12.13
C GLU A 114 -20.99 31.00 11.08
N LEU A 115 -19.76 31.42 11.43
CA LEU A 115 -18.62 31.38 10.52
C LEU A 115 -18.32 29.96 10.00
N THR A 116 -18.44 28.92 10.84
CA THR A 116 -18.24 27.53 10.35
C THR A 116 -19.32 27.05 9.38
N ARG A 117 -20.55 27.58 9.49
CA ARG A 117 -21.64 27.35 8.52
C ARG A 117 -21.32 28.07 7.21
N GLU A 118 -20.94 29.34 7.25
CA GLU A 118 -20.58 30.11 6.04
C GLU A 118 -19.40 29.49 5.28
N VAL A 119 -18.35 29.06 5.98
CA VAL A 119 -17.22 28.29 5.42
C VAL A 119 -17.70 27.02 4.72
N THR A 120 -18.67 26.31 5.31
CA THR A 120 -19.27 25.10 4.73
C THR A 120 -20.03 25.43 3.43
N GLU A 121 -20.82 26.50 3.44
CA GLU A 121 -21.60 26.96 2.28
C GLU A 121 -20.71 27.46 1.13
N GLU A 122 -19.62 28.19 1.42
CA GLU A 122 -18.69 28.66 0.39
C GLU A 122 -17.99 27.49 -0.30
N ILE A 123 -17.51 26.48 0.45
CA ILE A 123 -16.94 25.27 -0.16
C ILE A 123 -17.99 24.58 -1.05
N GLN A 124 -19.24 24.49 -0.61
CA GLN A 124 -20.31 23.88 -1.39
C GLN A 124 -20.58 24.66 -2.68
N ARG A 125 -20.68 25.98 -2.60
CA ARG A 125 -20.87 26.93 -3.71
C ARG A 125 -19.75 26.80 -4.75
N ALA A 126 -18.49 26.97 -4.32
CA ALA A 126 -17.30 26.89 -5.16
C ALA A 126 -17.11 25.50 -5.83
N ASN A 127 -17.69 24.43 -5.28
CA ASN A 127 -17.61 23.07 -5.82
C ASN A 127 -18.91 22.58 -6.48
N SER A 128 -19.93 23.44 -6.63
CA SER A 128 -21.26 23.08 -7.16
C SER A 128 -21.91 21.87 -6.44
N ILE A 129 -21.71 21.78 -5.13
CA ILE A 129 -22.27 20.73 -4.27
C ILE A 129 -23.68 21.17 -3.86
N PRO A 130 -24.74 20.39 -4.13
CA PRO A 130 -26.09 20.80 -3.76
C PRO A 130 -26.25 20.79 -2.24
N THR A 131 -26.73 21.90 -1.67
CA THR A 131 -26.98 22.12 -0.24
C THR A 131 -28.01 21.16 0.33
N GLN A 132 -29.14 20.97 -0.36
CA GLN A 132 -30.17 20.00 0.00
C GLN A 132 -30.19 18.77 -0.90
N ARG A 133 -30.95 17.75 -0.48
CA ARG A 133 -31.27 16.58 -1.30
C ARG A 133 -32.68 16.83 -1.85
N ASN A 134 -32.85 16.95 -3.16
CA ASN A 134 -34.20 16.83 -3.73
C ASN A 134 -34.73 15.46 -3.32
N ASN A 135 -35.91 15.39 -2.71
CA ASN A 135 -36.49 14.14 -2.18
C ASN A 135 -36.80 13.11 -3.27
N SER A 136 -36.79 13.50 -4.54
CA SER A 136 -36.65 12.57 -5.66
C SER A 136 -35.39 11.71 -5.46
N PRO A 137 -35.49 10.37 -5.35
CA PRO A 137 -34.32 9.52 -5.40
C PRO A 137 -33.75 9.59 -6.82
N THR A 138 -32.84 10.54 -7.07
CA THR A 138 -31.99 10.51 -8.26
C THR A 138 -31.20 9.21 -8.18
N ARG A 139 -31.73 8.16 -8.81
CA ARG A 139 -31.00 6.94 -9.12
C ARG A 139 -29.74 7.42 -9.82
N ARG A 140 -28.61 7.43 -9.11
CA ARG A 140 -27.30 7.48 -9.77
C ARG A 140 -27.33 6.28 -10.70
N GLY A 141 -27.45 6.54 -12.00
CA GLY A 141 -27.66 5.49 -13.00
C GLY A 141 -26.69 4.35 -12.73
N THR A 142 -27.22 3.13 -12.70
CA THR A 142 -26.42 1.91 -12.53
C THR A 142 -25.32 1.94 -13.57
N ILE A 143 -24.06 2.00 -13.11
CA ILE A 143 -22.93 2.15 -14.02
C ILE A 143 -22.64 0.77 -14.60
N ASP A 144 -23.01 0.58 -15.87
CA ASP A 144 -22.62 -0.62 -16.61
C ASP A 144 -21.08 -0.68 -16.69
N VAL A 145 -20.53 -1.80 -16.21
CA VAL A 145 -19.09 -2.09 -16.26
C VAL A 145 -18.60 -2.34 -17.69
N ASN A 146 -19.52 -2.58 -18.63
CA ASN A 146 -19.24 -2.75 -20.05
C ASN A 146 -19.18 -1.42 -20.83
N ASP A 147 -19.73 -0.32 -20.30
CA ASP A 147 -19.46 1.02 -20.86
C ASP A 147 -18.06 1.50 -20.45
N CYS A 148 -17.14 1.38 -21.41
CA CYS A 148 -15.79 1.92 -21.35
C CYS A 148 -15.74 3.37 -20.82
N LYS A 149 -16.62 4.27 -21.28
CA LYS A 149 -16.58 5.69 -20.88
C LYS A 149 -17.00 5.86 -19.43
N ALA A 150 -18.12 5.25 -19.02
CA ALA A 150 -18.61 5.35 -17.65
C ALA A 150 -17.64 4.73 -16.64
N ILE A 151 -17.14 3.51 -16.86
CA ILE A 151 -16.25 2.84 -15.90
C ILE A 151 -14.87 3.51 -15.81
N GLN A 152 -14.31 4.00 -16.92
CA GLN A 152 -13.03 4.71 -16.93
C GLN A 152 -13.14 6.10 -16.26
N ARG A 153 -14.26 6.81 -16.46
CA ARG A 153 -14.57 8.06 -15.75
C ARG A 153 -14.77 7.82 -14.26
N LEU A 154 -15.50 6.76 -13.89
CA LEU A 154 -15.68 6.37 -12.50
C LEU A 154 -14.34 6.04 -11.83
N TYR A 155 -13.45 5.29 -12.49
CA TYR A 155 -12.14 4.96 -11.93
C TYR A 155 -11.31 6.22 -11.64
N LYS A 156 -11.32 7.23 -12.53
CA LYS A 156 -10.64 8.52 -12.30
C LYS A 156 -11.18 9.29 -11.09
N ILE A 157 -12.47 9.16 -10.77
CA ILE A 157 -13.13 9.88 -9.67
C ILE A 157 -13.10 9.09 -8.36
N ASN A 158 -13.32 7.78 -8.42
CA ASN A 158 -13.40 6.87 -7.29
C ASN A 158 -12.97 5.44 -7.71
N ARG A 159 -11.65 5.20 -7.66
CA ARG A 159 -11.00 3.92 -7.98
C ARG A 159 -11.63 2.74 -7.24
N ARG A 160 -11.88 2.87 -5.93
CA ARG A 160 -12.48 1.82 -5.09
C ARG A 160 -13.87 1.40 -5.56
N ARG A 161 -14.76 2.35 -5.90
CA ARG A 161 -16.10 2.01 -6.43
C ARG A 161 -15.98 1.34 -7.80
N ALA A 162 -15.12 1.81 -8.69
CA ALA A 162 -14.94 1.20 -10.01
C ALA A 162 -14.44 -0.25 -9.90
N VAL A 163 -13.42 -0.51 -9.07
CA VAL A 163 -12.92 -1.87 -8.81
C VAL A 163 -14.03 -2.75 -8.24
N ARG A 164 -14.73 -2.29 -7.18
CA ARG A 164 -15.82 -3.07 -6.57
C ARG A 164 -16.93 -3.43 -7.57
N LEU A 165 -17.33 -2.50 -8.45
CA LEU A 165 -18.33 -2.79 -9.49
C LEU A 165 -17.84 -3.89 -10.45
N ILE A 166 -16.57 -3.88 -10.83
CA ILE A 166 -15.97 -4.88 -11.72
C ILE A 166 -15.86 -6.26 -11.05
N THR A 167 -15.55 -6.29 -9.75
CA THR A 167 -15.19 -7.53 -9.04
C THR A 167 -16.36 -8.20 -8.31
N THR A 168 -17.27 -7.41 -7.73
CA THR A 168 -18.37 -7.89 -6.87
C THR A 168 -19.71 -7.23 -7.17
N GLY A 169 -19.82 -6.39 -8.20
CA GLY A 169 -21.05 -5.68 -8.56
C GLY A 169 -21.40 -4.47 -7.67
N GLU A 170 -22.67 -4.03 -7.75
CA GLU A 170 -23.20 -3.00 -6.86
C GLU A 170 -23.30 -3.54 -5.42
N GLY A 171 -23.11 -2.67 -4.42
CA GLY A 171 -23.23 -3.07 -3.02
C GLY A 171 -24.69 -3.15 -2.59
N SER A 172 -25.12 -4.27 -2.02
CA SER A 172 -26.45 -4.46 -1.45
C SER A 172 -26.77 -3.36 -0.43
N ARG A 173 -27.96 -2.77 -0.55
CA ARG A 173 -28.52 -1.88 0.48
C ARG A 173 -29.49 -2.66 1.35
N CYS A 174 -29.65 -2.22 2.59
CA CYS A 174 -30.59 -2.86 3.52
C CYS A 174 -32.02 -2.72 3.02
N SER A 175 -32.67 -3.87 2.83
CA SER A 175 -34.08 -4.05 2.43
C SER A 175 -35.03 -4.26 3.61
N ILE A 176 -34.51 -4.25 4.84
CA ILE A 176 -35.33 -4.34 6.05
C ILE A 176 -36.13 -3.02 6.17
N PRO A 177 -37.43 -3.05 6.50
CA PRO A 177 -38.27 -1.86 6.62
C PRO A 177 -37.71 -0.81 7.59
N LYS A 178 -37.89 0.47 7.24
CA LYS A 178 -37.37 1.62 7.96
C LYS A 178 -37.76 1.62 9.45
N GLU A 179 -39.01 1.31 9.76
CA GLU A 179 -39.55 1.34 11.13
C GLU A 179 -38.87 0.29 12.01
N ARG A 180 -38.64 -0.91 11.46
CA ARG A 180 -37.97 -2.02 12.15
C ARG A 180 -36.48 -1.71 12.41
N ILE A 181 -35.84 -0.99 11.50
CA ILE A 181 -34.48 -0.45 11.69
C ILE A 181 -34.48 0.64 12.77
N GLU A 182 -35.37 1.63 12.69
CA GLU A 182 -35.43 2.74 13.64
C GLU A 182 -35.71 2.25 15.07
N ALA A 183 -36.68 1.35 15.26
CA ALA A 183 -36.97 0.74 16.55
C ALA A 183 -35.78 -0.05 17.11
N HIS A 184 -35.06 -0.80 16.27
CA HIS A 184 -33.86 -1.53 16.70
C HIS A 184 -32.78 -0.58 17.20
N PHE A 185 -32.42 0.45 16.43
CA PHE A 185 -31.36 1.39 16.80
C PHE A 185 -31.75 2.30 17.97
N ARG A 186 -33.00 2.77 18.07
CA ARG A 186 -33.50 3.49 19.25
C ARG A 186 -33.34 2.65 20.53
N ARG A 187 -33.64 1.35 20.49
CA ARG A 187 -33.42 0.44 21.62
C ARG A 187 -31.93 0.31 21.96
N ILE A 188 -31.09 -0.06 20.99
CA ILE A 188 -29.68 -0.34 21.29
C ILE A 188 -28.81 0.91 21.58
N GLN A 189 -29.23 2.11 21.17
CA GLN A 189 -28.43 3.36 21.33
C GLN A 189 -29.12 4.49 22.11
N GLY A 190 -30.45 4.51 22.16
CA GLY A 190 -31.24 5.64 22.69
C GLY A 190 -32.01 5.37 23.99
N GLU A 191 -32.01 4.14 24.50
CA GLU A 191 -32.49 3.86 25.86
C GLU A 191 -31.58 4.55 26.89
N TYR A 192 -32.21 5.24 27.84
CA TYR A 192 -31.53 5.73 29.03
C TYR A 192 -30.99 4.53 29.83
N VAL A 193 -29.76 4.66 30.32
CA VAL A 193 -29.14 3.71 31.23
C VAL A 193 -28.70 4.52 32.44
N ASP A 194 -28.88 3.99 33.65
CA ASP A 194 -28.42 4.67 34.86
C ASP A 194 -26.93 5.03 34.75
N PRO A 195 -26.47 6.15 35.32
CA PRO A 195 -25.05 6.51 35.28
C PRO A 195 -24.10 5.41 35.78
N LEU A 196 -22.84 5.48 35.36
CA LEU A 196 -21.79 4.51 35.66
C LEU A 196 -20.69 5.25 36.40
N ASP A 197 -20.90 5.43 37.70
CA ASP A 197 -20.22 6.46 38.50
C ASP A 197 -19.24 5.88 39.53
N ASP A 198 -19.15 4.56 39.65
CA ASP A 198 -18.32 3.87 40.65
C ASP A 198 -16.85 3.75 40.20
N PRO A 199 -15.89 4.42 40.87
CA PRO A 199 -14.48 4.34 40.52
C PRO A 199 -13.87 2.94 40.74
N ALA A 200 -14.48 2.08 41.56
CA ALA A 200 -13.99 0.71 41.80
C ALA A 200 -13.99 -0.13 40.52
N LEU A 201 -14.88 0.18 39.57
CA LEU A 201 -14.98 -0.48 38.26
C LEU A 201 -13.70 -0.34 37.42
N VAL A 202 -12.97 0.77 37.60
CA VAL A 202 -11.70 1.06 36.93
C VAL A 202 -10.48 0.92 37.84
N GLU A 203 -10.63 0.42 39.07
CA GLU A 203 -9.54 0.32 40.05
C GLU A 203 -8.33 -0.46 39.52
N ALA A 204 -8.58 -1.50 38.72
CA ALA A 204 -7.57 -2.33 38.05
C ALA A 204 -6.66 -1.54 37.07
N ILE A 205 -7.05 -0.33 36.67
CA ILE A 205 -6.21 0.59 35.87
C ILE A 205 -5.23 1.30 36.82
N PRO A 206 -3.90 1.24 36.58
CA PRO A 206 -2.91 1.87 37.45
C PRO A 206 -3.04 3.38 37.49
N ILE A 207 -2.98 3.90 38.73
CA ILE A 207 -2.86 5.33 39.05
C ILE A 207 -1.62 5.91 38.33
N PRO A 208 -1.65 7.19 37.91
CA PRO A 208 -0.46 7.88 37.44
C PRO A 208 0.68 7.82 38.46
N THR A 209 1.90 7.56 38.00
CA THR A 209 3.12 7.84 38.77
C THR A 209 3.42 9.34 38.70
N GLU A 210 4.22 9.87 39.64
CA GLU A 210 4.68 11.28 39.56
C GLU A 210 5.45 11.58 38.25
N GLU A 211 6.05 10.55 37.65
CA GLU A 211 6.74 10.62 36.36
C GLU A 211 5.81 10.65 35.12
N ARG A 212 4.49 10.41 35.28
CA ARG A 212 3.51 10.43 34.16
C ARG A 212 2.89 11.83 34.04
N PRO A 213 3.36 12.71 33.12
CA PRO A 213 2.73 14.01 32.91
C PRO A 213 1.34 13.86 32.26
N PRO A 214 0.42 14.81 32.48
CA PRO A 214 -0.84 14.88 31.72
C PRO A 214 -0.58 15.13 30.23
N LEU A 215 -1.59 14.87 29.40
CA LEU A 215 -1.50 15.05 27.95
C LEU A 215 -1.39 16.54 27.59
N ARG A 216 -0.30 16.92 26.92
CA ARG A 216 -0.05 18.31 26.51
C ARG A 216 -1.03 18.81 25.44
N LEU A 217 -1.67 19.93 25.74
CA LEU A 217 -2.68 20.59 24.90
C LEU A 217 -2.16 21.80 24.10
N ASP A 218 -0.90 21.76 23.66
CA ASP A 218 -0.30 22.80 22.81
C ASP A 218 -1.18 23.07 21.56
N PRO A 219 -1.42 24.32 21.12
CA PRO A 219 -2.27 24.60 19.96
C PRO A 219 -1.89 23.79 18.70
N PHE A 220 -2.88 23.41 17.89
CA PHE A 220 -2.63 22.76 16.60
C PHE A 220 -1.84 23.70 15.69
N THR A 221 -0.88 23.12 14.97
CA THR A 221 -0.07 23.83 13.97
C THR A 221 -0.56 23.56 12.55
N GLU A 222 -0.44 24.55 11.65
CA GLU A 222 -0.77 24.39 10.23
C GLU A 222 -0.06 23.17 9.61
N LYS A 223 1.18 22.89 10.05
CA LYS A 223 1.96 21.71 9.63
C LYS A 223 1.36 20.38 10.10
N GLU A 224 0.83 20.31 11.32
CA GLU A 224 0.12 19.13 11.84
C GLU A 224 -1.14 18.84 10.99
N ILE A 225 -1.94 19.90 10.75
CA ILE A 225 -3.19 19.82 10.01
C ILE A 225 -2.96 19.48 8.53
N THR A 226 -2.08 20.19 7.84
CA THR A 226 -1.74 19.92 6.42
C THR A 226 -1.12 18.53 6.24
N THR A 227 -0.23 18.09 7.13
CA THR A 227 0.34 16.73 7.09
C THR A 227 -0.75 15.67 7.21
N ARG A 228 -1.71 15.87 8.13
CA ARG A 228 -2.84 14.94 8.29
C ARG A 228 -3.78 14.98 7.09
N LEU A 229 -4.14 16.16 6.63
CA LEU A 229 -5.02 16.38 5.49
C LEU A 229 -4.39 15.83 4.20
N ALA A 230 -3.08 15.94 3.99
CA ALA A 230 -2.39 15.32 2.85
C ALA A 230 -2.47 13.79 2.88
N LYS A 231 -2.31 13.17 4.06
CA LYS A 231 -2.38 11.71 4.24
C LYS A 231 -3.81 11.13 4.16
N ALA A 232 -4.85 11.93 4.37
CA ALA A 232 -6.24 11.46 4.40
C ALA A 232 -6.72 10.90 3.05
N GLU A 233 -7.24 9.67 2.99
CA GLU A 233 -7.87 9.17 1.78
C GLU A 233 -9.22 9.88 1.52
N ASN A 234 -9.59 10.11 0.25
CA ASN A 234 -10.83 10.80 -0.08
C ASN A 234 -12.08 9.90 0.12
N THR A 235 -12.47 9.74 1.38
CA THR A 235 -13.62 8.93 1.84
C THR A 235 -14.96 9.57 1.50
N ALA A 236 -16.05 8.85 1.76
CA ALA A 236 -17.40 9.41 1.69
C ALA A 236 -17.54 10.59 2.69
N PRO A 237 -18.18 11.69 2.27
CA PRO A 237 -18.48 12.83 3.13
C PRO A 237 -19.68 12.55 4.06
N GLY A 238 -20.01 13.49 4.93
CA GLY A 238 -21.17 13.40 5.82
C GLY A 238 -22.47 13.82 5.12
N ASP A 239 -23.34 14.46 5.90
CA ASP A 239 -24.45 15.29 5.44
C ASP A 239 -23.97 16.52 4.63
N ASP A 240 -22.86 17.14 5.05
CA ASP A 240 -22.17 18.27 4.42
C ASP A 240 -21.77 18.07 2.94
N ARG A 241 -21.62 16.81 2.51
CA ARG A 241 -21.10 16.39 1.19
C ARG A 241 -19.66 16.86 0.87
N ILE A 242 -18.96 17.51 1.80
CA ILE A 242 -17.60 18.01 1.62
C ILE A 242 -16.58 16.88 1.82
N THR A 243 -15.72 16.64 0.83
CA THR A 243 -14.65 15.63 0.89
C THR A 243 -13.30 16.25 1.26
N TYR A 244 -12.34 15.45 1.75
CA TYR A 244 -10.97 15.94 2.04
C TYR A 244 -10.29 16.60 0.82
N ARG A 245 -10.66 16.21 -0.41
CA ARG A 245 -10.20 16.89 -1.63
C ARG A 245 -10.72 18.31 -1.72
N ASN A 246 -11.96 18.57 -1.31
CA ASN A 246 -12.52 19.92 -1.31
C ASN A 246 -11.77 20.80 -0.29
N TRP A 247 -11.56 20.31 0.93
CA TRP A 247 -10.73 20.99 1.94
C TRP A 247 -9.33 21.34 1.44
N ARG A 248 -8.62 20.43 0.77
CA ARG A 248 -7.29 20.73 0.18
C ARG A 248 -7.27 21.79 -0.92
N LEU A 249 -8.40 21.99 -1.60
CA LEU A 249 -8.53 23.02 -2.63
C LEU A 249 -9.02 24.34 -2.04
N ALA A 250 -9.80 24.28 -0.96
CA ALA A 250 -10.41 25.42 -0.30
C ALA A 250 -9.55 26.05 0.79
N ASP A 251 -8.61 25.30 1.38
CA ASP A 251 -7.59 25.77 2.33
C ASP A 251 -6.27 24.98 2.11
N PRO A 252 -5.45 25.36 1.11
CA PRO A 252 -4.22 24.62 0.78
C PRO A 252 -3.16 24.67 1.88
N GLY A 253 -3.10 25.77 2.64
CA GLY A 253 -2.19 25.96 3.78
C GLY A 253 -2.72 25.39 5.10
N GLY A 254 -4.00 25.02 5.16
CA GLY A 254 -4.65 24.55 6.39
C GLY A 254 -4.87 25.64 7.44
N ARG A 255 -4.81 26.93 7.06
CA ARG A 255 -4.81 28.07 7.99
C ARG A 255 -6.15 28.22 8.70
N VAL A 256 -7.24 28.29 7.91
CA VAL A 256 -8.62 28.39 8.43
C VAL A 256 -9.00 27.13 9.21
N ILE A 257 -8.65 25.95 8.70
CA ILE A 257 -8.90 24.69 9.42
C ILE A 257 -8.18 24.67 10.78
N THR A 258 -6.93 25.16 10.84
CA THR A 258 -6.15 25.23 12.09
C THR A 258 -6.79 26.20 13.08
N THR A 259 -7.21 27.38 12.65
CA THR A 259 -7.92 28.35 13.51
C THR A 259 -9.22 27.77 14.06
N ILE A 260 -10.05 27.14 13.22
CA ILE A 260 -11.29 26.44 13.65
C ILE A 260 -10.98 25.39 14.72
N PHE A 261 -9.91 24.60 14.54
CA PHE A 261 -9.56 23.54 15.48
C PHE A 261 -9.04 24.09 16.81
N ASN A 262 -8.31 25.20 16.79
CA ASN A 262 -7.80 25.86 18.00
C ASN A 262 -8.92 26.53 18.79
N ILE A 263 -9.95 27.08 18.14
CA ILE A 263 -11.17 27.53 18.82
C ILE A 263 -11.87 26.36 19.51
N CYS A 264 -12.13 25.24 18.79
CA CYS A 264 -12.71 24.03 19.40
C CYS A 264 -11.85 23.49 20.56
N LEU A 265 -10.53 23.57 20.46
CA LEU A 265 -9.59 23.11 21.50
C LEU A 265 -9.68 23.96 22.77
N ARG A 266 -9.64 25.29 22.64
CA ARG A 266 -9.82 26.25 23.75
C ARG A 266 -11.17 26.03 24.44
N GLU A 267 -12.23 26.04 23.63
CA GLU A 267 -13.61 25.96 24.11
C GLU A 267 -13.96 24.58 24.69
N GLY A 268 -13.25 23.51 24.32
CA GLY A 268 -13.54 22.14 24.74
C GLY A 268 -14.87 21.59 24.25
N ARG A 269 -15.40 22.16 23.17
CA ARG A 269 -16.66 21.78 22.51
C ARG A 269 -16.51 21.87 20.99
N ILE A 270 -17.42 21.21 20.27
CA ILE A 270 -17.49 21.22 18.81
C ILE A 270 -18.85 21.77 18.35
N PRO A 271 -18.97 22.32 17.12
CA PRO A 271 -20.26 22.73 16.57
C PRO A 271 -21.27 21.58 16.59
N GLU A 272 -22.53 21.88 16.92
CA GLU A 272 -23.60 20.87 17.04
C GLU A 272 -23.83 20.09 15.73
N ASP A 273 -23.64 20.79 14.61
CA ASP A 273 -23.60 20.25 13.25
C ASP A 273 -22.60 19.08 13.05
N TRP A 274 -21.58 18.97 13.90
CA TRP A 274 -20.60 17.87 13.88
C TRP A 274 -21.04 16.67 14.74
N LYS A 275 -22.06 16.85 15.59
CA LYS A 275 -22.68 15.81 16.43
C LYS A 275 -23.84 15.08 15.76
N SER A 276 -24.28 15.47 14.56
CA SER A 276 -25.15 14.63 13.74
C SER A 276 -24.33 13.74 12.79
N SER A 277 -24.84 12.53 12.50
CA SER A 277 -24.17 11.57 11.62
C SER A 277 -25.16 10.79 10.75
N ARG A 278 -24.72 10.30 9.59
CA ARG A 278 -25.55 9.47 8.70
C ARG A 278 -24.99 8.05 8.65
N THR A 279 -25.66 7.10 9.26
CA THR A 279 -25.20 5.72 9.35
C THR A 279 -25.63 4.91 8.12
N ILE A 280 -24.68 4.28 7.44
CA ILE A 280 -24.96 3.30 6.39
C ILE A 280 -24.85 1.88 6.94
N LEU A 281 -25.74 0.99 6.49
CA LEU A 281 -25.69 -0.43 6.79
C LEU A 281 -24.88 -1.15 5.69
N ILE A 282 -23.78 -1.80 6.08
CA ILE A 282 -22.94 -2.63 5.20
C ILE A 282 -23.25 -4.11 5.50
N PRO A 283 -23.52 -4.96 4.49
CA PRO A 283 -23.84 -6.36 4.74
C PRO A 283 -22.63 -7.13 5.30
N LYS A 284 -22.88 -8.02 6.26
CA LYS A 284 -21.98 -9.10 6.69
C LYS A 284 -22.39 -10.40 5.96
N SER A 285 -21.85 -11.53 6.41
CA SER A 285 -22.38 -12.87 6.12
C SER A 285 -23.64 -13.17 6.93
N GLY A 286 -24.48 -14.10 6.45
CA GLY A 286 -25.71 -14.54 7.11
C GLY A 286 -26.96 -14.12 6.34
N ASP A 287 -28.14 -14.28 6.94
CA ASP A 287 -29.40 -13.78 6.38
C ASP A 287 -29.46 -12.25 6.48
N LEU A 288 -29.62 -11.58 5.34
CA LEU A 288 -29.70 -10.13 5.25
C LEU A 288 -31.06 -9.56 5.70
N GLN A 289 -32.03 -10.39 6.07
CA GLN A 289 -33.27 -9.98 6.75
C GLN A 289 -33.11 -9.81 8.27
N GLU A 290 -31.96 -10.19 8.82
CA GLU A 290 -31.58 -9.95 10.22
C GLU A 290 -30.72 -8.68 10.34
N ILE A 291 -31.12 -7.73 11.21
CA ILE A 291 -30.41 -6.45 11.39
C ILE A 291 -28.98 -6.67 11.93
N THR A 292 -28.79 -7.71 12.76
CA THR A 292 -27.49 -8.14 13.32
C THR A 292 -26.45 -8.50 12.26
N ASN A 293 -26.89 -8.97 11.09
CA ASN A 293 -26.04 -9.29 9.93
C ASN A 293 -25.69 -8.06 9.08
N TRP A 294 -26.02 -6.84 9.55
CA TRP A 294 -25.52 -5.58 9.01
C TRP A 294 -24.50 -4.94 9.97
N ARG A 295 -23.50 -4.25 9.43
CA ARG A 295 -22.55 -3.41 10.18
C ARG A 295 -22.94 -1.93 9.98
N PRO A 296 -23.32 -1.20 11.04
CA PRO A 296 -23.57 0.23 10.97
C PRO A 296 -22.24 1.00 10.87
N VAL A 297 -22.11 1.89 9.90
CA VAL A 297 -20.94 2.77 9.73
C VAL A 297 -21.39 4.22 9.66
N ALA A 298 -20.97 5.03 10.63
CA ALA A 298 -21.36 6.43 10.77
C ALA A 298 -20.55 7.33 9.80
N LEU A 299 -21.22 7.87 8.79
CA LEU A 299 -20.67 8.89 7.90
C LEU A 299 -20.71 10.26 8.58
N CYS A 300 -19.64 10.57 9.30
CA CYS A 300 -19.42 11.88 9.92
C CYS A 300 -18.81 12.88 8.91
N ARG A 301 -19.03 14.19 9.13
CA ARG A 301 -18.41 15.28 8.36
C ARG A 301 -16.89 15.13 8.27
N THR A 302 -16.29 15.54 7.15
CA THR A 302 -14.84 15.31 6.97
C THR A 302 -13.96 16.20 7.84
N ILE A 303 -14.45 17.40 8.18
CA ILE A 303 -13.80 18.33 9.11
C ILE A 303 -13.75 17.77 10.54
N TYR A 304 -14.86 17.22 11.04
CA TYR A 304 -14.92 16.48 12.32
C TYR A 304 -13.94 15.29 12.36
N LYS A 305 -13.89 14.49 11.29
CA LYS A 305 -12.94 13.36 11.18
C LYS A 305 -11.48 13.82 11.12
N LEU A 306 -11.21 15.04 10.63
CA LEU A 306 -9.87 15.60 10.65
C LEU A 306 -9.51 16.03 12.08
N TYR A 307 -10.39 16.77 12.78
CA TYR A 307 -10.23 17.24 14.17
C TYR A 307 -10.06 16.10 15.17
N THR A 308 -11.04 15.20 15.28
CA THR A 308 -10.97 14.01 16.13
C THR A 308 -9.79 13.11 15.78
N GLY A 309 -9.35 13.17 14.52
CA GLY A 309 -8.14 12.51 14.09
C GLY A 309 -6.85 13.09 14.66
N CYS A 310 -6.73 14.42 14.80
CA CYS A 310 -5.58 15.05 15.44
C CYS A 310 -5.55 14.73 16.94
N LEU A 311 -6.71 14.84 17.62
CA LEU A 311 -6.87 14.40 19.02
C LEU A 311 -6.45 12.93 19.21
N ALA A 312 -6.90 12.03 18.31
CA ALA A 312 -6.53 10.62 18.34
C ALA A 312 -5.03 10.35 18.10
N ALA A 313 -4.32 11.25 17.42
CA ALA A 313 -2.88 11.14 17.24
C ALA A 313 -2.13 11.52 18.53
N ARG A 314 -2.55 12.60 19.19
CA ARG A 314 -2.00 13.07 20.47
C ARG A 314 -2.25 12.08 21.61
N LEU A 315 -3.49 11.60 21.77
CA LEU A 315 -3.84 10.59 22.77
C LEU A 315 -3.07 9.29 22.56
N ARG A 316 -2.94 8.83 21.31
CA ARG A 316 -2.16 7.63 20.97
C ARG A 316 -0.69 7.78 21.32
N GLN A 317 -0.09 8.94 21.02
CA GLN A 317 1.30 9.21 21.35
C GLN A 317 1.50 9.16 22.87
N TRP A 318 0.69 9.91 23.62
CA TRP A 318 0.74 9.93 25.08
C TRP A 318 0.53 8.54 25.71
N VAL A 319 -0.46 7.77 25.26
CA VAL A 319 -0.71 6.39 25.75
C VAL A 319 0.48 5.46 25.47
N THR A 320 1.18 5.64 24.33
CA THR A 320 2.32 4.80 23.93
C THR A 320 3.58 5.18 24.71
N ASP A 321 3.83 6.48 24.91
CA ASP A 321 5.03 6.98 25.59
C ASP A 321 5.00 6.72 27.11
N ASN A 322 3.79 6.54 27.69
CA ASN A 322 3.58 6.33 29.13
C ASN A 322 3.09 4.91 29.51
N ASP A 323 3.13 3.96 28.56
CA ASP A 323 2.73 2.54 28.70
C ASP A 323 1.39 2.31 29.45
N VAL A 324 0.37 3.09 29.07
CA VAL A 324 -0.87 3.22 29.87
C VAL A 324 -1.86 2.07 29.62
N LEU A 325 -1.87 1.51 28.41
CA LEU A 325 -2.76 0.40 28.03
C LEU A 325 -2.06 -0.95 28.17
N CYS A 326 -2.83 -1.99 28.47
CA CYS A 326 -2.36 -3.35 28.65
C CYS A 326 -1.62 -3.84 27.39
N PRO A 327 -0.36 -4.33 27.49
CA PRO A 327 0.40 -4.80 26.34
C PRO A 327 -0.29 -5.90 25.52
N ALA A 328 -1.22 -6.66 26.13
CA ALA A 328 -2.04 -7.67 25.44
C ALA A 328 -3.04 -7.08 24.43
N GLN A 329 -3.36 -5.78 24.49
CA GLN A 329 -4.20 -5.09 23.52
C GLN A 329 -3.38 -4.57 22.34
N LYS A 330 -3.50 -5.23 21.18
CA LYS A 330 -2.83 -4.79 19.94
C LYS A 330 -3.79 -4.21 18.89
N GLY A 331 -5.11 -4.33 19.09
CA GLY A 331 -6.11 -3.69 18.24
C GLY A 331 -6.03 -2.17 18.34
N PHE A 332 -6.13 -1.48 17.21
CA PHE A 332 -5.96 -0.01 17.10
C PHE A 332 -4.64 0.58 17.63
N MET A 333 -3.68 -0.21 18.10
CA MET A 333 -2.37 0.27 18.61
C MET A 333 -1.30 0.31 17.50
N PRO A 334 -0.17 1.03 17.68
CA PRO A 334 0.89 1.15 16.65
C PRO A 334 1.83 -0.06 16.60
N SER A 335 1.28 -1.29 16.62
CA SER A 335 2.01 -2.56 16.60
C SER A 335 1.70 -3.41 15.35
N ASP A 336 2.51 -4.43 15.07
CA ASP A 336 2.22 -5.44 14.04
C ASP A 336 1.33 -6.56 14.65
N GLY A 337 0.38 -6.18 15.50
CA GLY A 337 -0.35 -7.04 16.44
C GLY A 337 -0.99 -8.31 15.87
N VAL A 338 -1.52 -8.24 14.64
CA VAL A 338 -2.09 -9.43 13.99
C VAL A 338 -1.02 -10.48 13.70
N VAL A 339 0.19 -10.06 13.34
CA VAL A 339 1.34 -10.96 13.11
C VAL A 339 1.90 -11.47 14.43
N GLU A 340 2.05 -10.60 15.42
CA GLU A 340 2.53 -10.95 16.78
C GLU A 340 1.61 -11.99 17.43
N HIS A 341 0.29 -11.73 17.50
CA HIS A 341 -0.68 -12.66 18.08
C HIS A 341 -0.79 -13.97 17.31
N ASN A 342 -0.75 -13.95 15.97
CA ASN A 342 -0.74 -15.18 15.17
C ASN A 342 0.55 -16.00 15.35
N TYR A 343 1.67 -15.34 15.67
CA TYR A 343 2.91 -16.01 16.02
C TYR A 343 2.84 -16.65 17.40
N ILE A 344 2.43 -15.89 18.43
CA ILE A 344 2.34 -16.38 19.81
C ILE A 344 1.34 -17.54 19.95
N LEU A 345 0.16 -17.44 19.32
CA LEU A 345 -0.81 -18.54 19.31
C LEU A 345 -0.25 -19.79 18.62
N GLN A 346 0.51 -19.61 17.52
CA GLN A 346 1.16 -20.73 16.83
C GLN A 346 2.28 -21.35 17.67
N HIS A 347 3.07 -20.53 18.34
CA HIS A 347 4.15 -20.97 19.24
C HIS A 347 3.58 -21.90 20.33
N TYR A 348 2.56 -21.49 21.09
CA TYR A 348 1.98 -22.33 22.14
C TYR A 348 1.31 -23.61 21.61
N LEU A 349 0.74 -23.58 20.40
CA LEU A 349 0.23 -24.79 19.74
C LEU A 349 1.36 -25.76 19.34
N ASP A 350 2.48 -25.26 18.80
CA ASP A 350 3.59 -26.11 18.38
C ASP A 350 4.41 -26.62 19.58
N GLU A 351 4.59 -25.80 20.61
CA GLU A 351 5.20 -26.17 21.88
C GLU A 351 4.40 -27.27 22.59
N ALA A 352 3.06 -27.16 22.65
CA ALA A 352 2.22 -28.23 23.20
C ALA A 352 2.44 -29.57 22.45
N ARG A 353 2.47 -29.51 21.10
CA ARG A 353 2.72 -30.69 20.24
C ARG A 353 4.11 -31.30 20.42
N SER A 354 5.14 -30.49 20.68
CA SER A 354 6.52 -30.99 20.87
C SER A 354 6.81 -31.44 22.30
N GLY A 355 6.30 -30.71 23.29
CA GLY A 355 6.55 -30.93 24.72
C GLY A 355 5.64 -31.97 25.38
N ASN A 356 4.71 -32.58 24.64
CA ASN A 356 3.67 -33.49 25.15
C ASN A 356 2.78 -32.86 26.24
N THR A 357 2.54 -31.53 26.15
CA THR A 357 1.67 -30.79 27.09
C THR A 357 0.33 -30.42 26.44
N ASP A 358 -0.61 -30.00 27.27
CA ASP A 358 -1.93 -29.55 26.83
C ASP A 358 -1.96 -28.01 26.67
N ILE A 359 -2.84 -27.54 25.79
CA ILE A 359 -3.14 -26.12 25.61
C ILE A 359 -4.65 -25.95 25.38
N CYS A 360 -5.24 -25.11 26.21
CA CYS A 360 -6.65 -24.72 26.18
C CYS A 360 -6.73 -23.26 25.72
N ILE A 361 -7.56 -23.00 24.70
CA ILE A 361 -7.80 -21.68 24.11
C ILE A 361 -9.30 -21.40 24.11
N ALA A 362 -9.71 -20.17 24.47
CA ALA A 362 -11.07 -19.69 24.25
C ALA A 362 -11.06 -18.34 23.53
N THR A 363 -11.89 -18.20 22.51
CA THR A 363 -12.17 -16.95 21.79
C THR A 363 -13.51 -16.41 22.28
N LEU A 364 -13.54 -15.11 22.63
CA LEU A 364 -14.70 -14.43 23.20
C LEU A 364 -15.13 -13.27 22.27
N ASP A 365 -16.42 -13.21 21.91
CA ASP A 365 -17.05 -12.13 21.12
C ASP A 365 -17.91 -11.28 22.06
N ILE A 366 -17.64 -9.97 22.15
CA ILE A 366 -18.47 -9.05 22.95
C ILE A 366 -19.66 -8.58 22.10
N HIS A 367 -20.88 -8.83 22.59
CA HIS A 367 -22.11 -8.47 21.91
C HIS A 367 -22.21 -6.94 21.67
N ASN A 368 -22.16 -6.55 20.40
CA ASN A 368 -22.25 -5.16 19.95
C ASN A 368 -21.19 -4.22 20.60
N ALA A 369 -20.01 -4.71 20.98
CA ALA A 369 -18.93 -3.98 21.67
C ALA A 369 -18.88 -2.45 21.45
N PHE A 370 -18.70 -2.01 20.21
CA PHE A 370 -18.63 -0.59 19.85
C PHE A 370 -19.91 0.21 20.16
N GLY A 371 -21.07 -0.40 20.04
CA GLY A 371 -22.38 0.22 20.29
C GLY A 371 -22.92 0.01 21.71
N SER A 372 -22.30 -0.85 22.52
CA SER A 372 -22.70 -1.14 23.90
C SER A 372 -21.84 -0.44 24.96
N ILE A 373 -20.60 -0.05 24.64
CA ILE A 373 -19.69 0.55 25.63
C ILE A 373 -20.26 1.85 26.24
N PRO A 374 -20.41 1.95 27.58
CA PRO A 374 -20.88 3.16 28.24
C PRO A 374 -19.92 4.34 28.03
N THR A 375 -20.44 5.55 27.89
CA THR A 375 -19.62 6.77 27.72
C THR A 375 -18.94 7.18 29.02
N GLU A 376 -19.59 6.92 30.14
CA GLU A 376 -19.17 7.24 31.52
C GLU A 376 -17.95 6.40 31.89
N LEU A 377 -17.92 5.13 31.45
CA LEU A 377 -16.77 4.24 31.61
C LEU A 377 -15.52 4.77 30.88
N ILE A 378 -15.68 5.42 29.73
CA ILE A 378 -14.56 6.04 29.00
C ILE A 378 -14.04 7.25 29.77
N GLU A 379 -14.93 8.07 30.33
CA GLU A 379 -14.58 9.21 31.19
C GLU A 379 -13.84 8.75 32.47
N LEU A 380 -14.37 7.77 33.20
CA LEU A 380 -13.75 7.17 34.39
C LEU A 380 -12.36 6.59 34.07
N SER A 381 -12.21 5.84 32.97
CA SER A 381 -10.92 5.30 32.56
C SER A 381 -9.92 6.40 32.20
N LEU A 382 -10.35 7.47 31.49
CA LEU A 382 -9.47 8.59 31.13
C LEU A 382 -8.97 9.36 32.37
N ASP A 383 -9.85 9.57 33.34
CA ASP A 383 -9.54 10.20 34.62
C ASP A 383 -8.53 9.35 35.41
N ARG A 384 -8.84 8.06 35.60
CA ARG A 384 -7.99 7.07 36.29
C ARG A 384 -6.62 6.89 35.64
N MET A 385 -6.51 7.07 34.32
CA MET A 385 -5.23 7.03 33.58
C MET A 385 -4.35 8.26 33.81
N GLY A 386 -4.91 9.39 34.23
CA GLY A 386 -4.22 10.67 34.41
C GLY A 386 -4.03 11.48 33.13
N VAL A 387 -4.96 11.42 32.17
CA VAL A 387 -4.82 12.15 30.90
C VAL A 387 -4.85 13.68 31.07
N GLY A 388 -5.41 14.18 32.18
CA GLY A 388 -5.59 15.60 32.48
C GLY A 388 -7.02 16.07 32.19
N GLU A 389 -7.55 16.91 33.10
CA GLU A 389 -8.95 17.36 33.09
C GLU A 389 -9.33 18.08 31.79
N GLU A 390 -8.46 18.97 31.29
CA GLU A 390 -8.71 19.72 30.05
C GLU A 390 -8.92 18.79 28.83
N PHE A 391 -8.11 17.73 28.70
CA PHE A 391 -8.25 16.78 27.59
C PHE A 391 -9.50 15.92 27.76
N ARG A 392 -9.79 15.50 29.00
CA ARG A 392 -11.03 14.78 29.33
C ARG A 392 -12.26 15.61 28.95
N ARG A 393 -12.29 16.90 29.31
CA ARG A 393 -13.34 17.87 28.91
C ARG A 393 -13.52 17.97 27.39
N ILE A 394 -12.43 18.02 26.61
CA ILE A 394 -12.47 18.01 25.14
C ILE A 394 -13.06 16.70 24.59
N ILE A 395 -12.70 15.55 25.16
CA ILE A 395 -13.26 14.25 24.75
C ILE A 395 -14.75 14.17 25.09
N SER A 396 -15.14 14.59 26.28
CA SER A 396 -16.53 14.69 26.72
C SER A 396 -17.38 15.48 25.72
N GLY A 397 -16.93 16.69 25.34
CA GLY A 397 -17.57 17.52 24.32
C GLY A 397 -17.63 16.94 22.90
N VAL A 398 -16.85 15.89 22.61
CA VAL A 398 -16.86 15.13 21.34
C VAL A 398 -17.75 13.89 21.39
N ILE A 399 -17.92 13.26 22.55
CA ILE A 399 -18.68 12.00 22.70
C ILE A 399 -20.12 12.19 23.21
N GLN A 400 -20.41 13.26 23.95
CA GLN A 400 -21.75 13.58 24.45
C GLN A 400 -22.64 14.29 23.42
N GLY A 401 -23.96 14.22 23.59
CA GLY A 401 -24.95 14.92 22.75
C GLY A 401 -25.00 14.43 21.29
N ASN A 402 -24.55 13.22 21.03
CA ASN A 402 -24.37 12.70 19.67
C ASN A 402 -25.65 12.04 19.13
N SER A 403 -25.93 12.20 17.84
CA SER A 403 -27.06 11.55 17.17
C SER A 403 -26.72 10.93 15.81
N THR A 404 -27.65 10.11 15.30
CA THR A 404 -27.51 9.46 13.99
C THR A 404 -28.84 9.23 13.28
N ARG A 405 -28.81 9.29 11.95
CA ARG A 405 -29.90 8.85 11.04
C ARG A 405 -29.43 7.66 10.22
N ILE A 406 -30.19 6.56 10.23
CA ILE A 406 -29.86 5.34 9.49
C ILE A 406 -30.38 5.46 8.04
N MET A 407 -29.51 5.15 7.07
CA MET A 407 -29.85 5.13 5.65
C MET A 407 -30.43 3.76 5.25
N THR A 408 -31.64 3.77 4.69
CA THR A 408 -32.41 2.60 4.23
C THR A 408 -32.72 2.70 2.73
N ASN A 409 -33.45 1.74 2.17
CA ASN A 409 -33.99 1.85 0.81
C ASN A 409 -35.17 2.83 0.71
N GLU A 410 -35.94 2.99 1.79
CA GLU A 410 -37.14 3.85 1.87
C GLU A 410 -36.82 5.31 2.21
N GLY A 411 -35.57 5.59 2.63
CA GLY A 411 -35.12 6.92 3.00
C GLY A 411 -34.19 6.90 4.20
N GLU A 412 -34.20 7.98 4.98
CA GLU A 412 -33.48 8.08 6.24
C GLU A 412 -34.47 7.96 7.42
N THR A 413 -34.04 7.33 8.52
CA THR A 413 -34.79 7.33 9.80
C THR A 413 -34.95 8.75 10.32
N ASN A 414 -35.83 8.91 11.32
CA ASN A 414 -35.73 10.07 12.20
C ASN A 414 -34.38 10.06 12.93
N ASP A 415 -34.06 11.17 13.58
CA ASP A 415 -32.82 11.29 14.35
C ASP A 415 -32.88 10.41 15.61
N ILE A 416 -31.81 9.65 15.84
CA ILE A 416 -31.68 8.69 16.95
C ILE A 416 -30.55 9.19 17.87
N PRO A 417 -30.86 9.60 19.11
CA PRO A 417 -29.83 9.91 20.11
C PRO A 417 -28.93 8.70 20.38
N THR A 418 -27.64 8.95 20.54
CA THR A 418 -26.62 7.96 20.87
C THR A 418 -26.15 8.21 22.30
N GLN A 419 -26.82 7.57 23.26
CA GLN A 419 -26.54 7.65 24.70
C GLN A 419 -25.46 6.66 25.16
N ARG A 420 -25.17 5.64 24.35
CA ARG A 420 -24.09 4.67 24.59
C ARG A 420 -23.39 4.28 23.30
N GLY A 421 -22.15 3.83 23.44
CA GLY A 421 -21.29 3.39 22.36
C GLY A 421 -20.49 4.51 21.70
N VAL A 422 -19.47 4.12 20.93
CA VAL A 422 -18.61 5.00 20.16
C VAL A 422 -18.86 4.85 18.66
N ARG A 423 -18.77 5.97 17.93
CA ARG A 423 -19.10 6.02 16.49
C ARG A 423 -18.19 5.13 15.65
N GLN A 424 -18.73 4.05 15.07
CA GLN A 424 -18.03 3.21 14.10
C GLN A 424 -17.68 4.02 12.84
N GLY A 425 -16.39 4.28 12.63
CA GLY A 425 -15.86 5.10 11.53
C GLY A 425 -15.33 6.48 11.94
N CYS A 426 -15.47 6.89 13.21
CA CYS A 426 -14.77 8.05 13.75
C CYS A 426 -13.32 7.68 14.12
N PRO A 427 -12.29 8.50 13.77
CA PRO A 427 -10.89 8.15 13.99
C PRO A 427 -10.43 7.94 15.44
N ILE A 428 -11.10 8.54 16.43
CA ILE A 428 -10.72 8.40 17.85
C ILE A 428 -11.41 7.21 18.54
N SER A 429 -12.58 6.79 18.05
CA SER A 429 -13.43 5.79 18.70
C SER A 429 -12.74 4.46 19.01
N GLY A 430 -11.85 3.98 18.13
CA GLY A 430 -11.14 2.72 18.38
C GLY A 430 -10.17 2.78 19.57
N LEU A 431 -9.60 3.96 19.85
CA LEU A 431 -8.73 4.16 21.00
C LEU A 431 -9.55 4.37 22.30
N LEU A 432 -10.66 5.11 22.21
CA LEU A 432 -11.59 5.26 23.35
C LEU A 432 -12.23 3.91 23.74
N PHE A 433 -12.53 3.06 22.75
CA PHE A 433 -12.99 1.68 23.00
C PHE A 433 -11.96 0.88 23.80
N ASN A 434 -10.69 0.87 23.37
CA ASN A 434 -9.61 0.21 24.11
C ASN A 434 -9.50 0.73 25.56
N ILE A 435 -9.59 2.04 25.75
CA ILE A 435 -9.51 2.70 27.07
C ILE A 435 -10.67 2.26 27.99
N GLY A 436 -11.89 2.12 27.46
CA GLY A 436 -13.03 1.67 28.25
C GLY A 436 -12.98 0.16 28.61
N ILE A 437 -12.41 -0.70 27.77
CA ILE A 437 -12.25 -2.14 28.09
C ILE A 437 -10.97 -2.49 28.87
N GLU A 438 -10.10 -1.50 29.13
CA GLU A 438 -8.79 -1.70 29.75
C GLU A 438 -8.85 -2.43 31.10
N ALA A 439 -9.83 -2.09 31.94
CA ALA A 439 -10.02 -2.73 33.25
C ALA A 439 -10.34 -4.24 33.14
N ILE A 440 -11.06 -4.67 32.10
CA ILE A 440 -11.34 -6.10 31.83
C ILE A 440 -10.02 -6.82 31.50
N LEU A 441 -9.22 -6.25 30.60
CA LEU A 441 -7.95 -6.86 30.19
C LEU A 441 -6.98 -6.97 31.37
N ARG A 442 -6.88 -5.95 32.22
CA ARG A 442 -6.04 -6.01 33.42
C ARG A 442 -6.53 -7.05 34.42
N LYS A 443 -7.83 -7.14 34.71
CA LYS A 443 -8.42 -8.21 35.55
C LYS A 443 -8.07 -9.61 35.02
N ILE A 444 -8.16 -9.83 33.71
CA ILE A 444 -7.79 -11.11 33.05
C ILE A 444 -6.28 -11.41 33.18
N ILE A 445 -5.41 -10.43 32.93
CA ILE A 445 -3.95 -10.62 33.03
C ILE A 445 -3.53 -10.94 34.47
N THR A 446 -4.03 -10.17 35.45
CA THR A 446 -3.76 -10.43 36.88
C THR A 446 -4.25 -11.83 37.28
N ALA A 447 -5.46 -12.22 36.88
CA ALA A 447 -5.96 -13.58 37.13
C ALA A 447 -5.06 -14.65 36.50
N GLY A 448 -4.58 -14.46 35.26
CA GLY A 448 -3.66 -15.38 34.60
C GLY A 448 -2.33 -15.56 35.34
N MET A 449 -1.81 -14.49 35.96
CA MET A 449 -0.64 -14.56 36.84
C MET A 449 -0.96 -15.30 38.14
N THR A 450 -2.05 -14.96 38.83
CA THR A 450 -2.46 -15.59 40.10
C THR A 450 -2.77 -17.08 39.95
N ILE A 451 -3.42 -17.47 38.85
CA ILE A 451 -3.74 -18.86 38.49
C ILE A 451 -2.49 -19.63 38.01
N ASN A 452 -1.39 -18.92 37.75
CA ASN A 452 -0.15 -19.42 37.18
C ASN A 452 -0.40 -20.30 35.94
N THR A 453 -0.88 -19.69 34.85
CA THR A 453 -1.07 -20.38 33.57
C THR A 453 0.24 -20.93 32.98
N GLN A 454 1.41 -20.52 33.49
CA GLN A 454 2.74 -20.79 32.94
C GLN A 454 2.94 -20.21 31.51
N LEU A 455 2.07 -19.28 31.10
CA LEU A 455 2.13 -18.60 29.80
C LEU A 455 2.47 -17.13 30.01
N LYS A 456 3.44 -16.60 29.25
CA LYS A 456 3.73 -15.16 29.17
C LYS A 456 2.53 -14.36 28.65
N HIS A 457 1.73 -14.95 27.75
CA HIS A 457 0.53 -14.33 27.19
C HIS A 457 -0.73 -15.17 27.53
N PRO A 458 -1.35 -15.00 28.71
CA PRO A 458 -2.62 -15.66 29.03
C PRO A 458 -3.83 -15.04 28.29
N CYS A 459 -3.65 -13.87 27.68
CA CYS A 459 -4.65 -13.18 26.87
C CYS A 459 -4.00 -12.53 25.64
N LEU A 460 -4.66 -12.64 24.49
CA LEU A 460 -4.35 -11.97 23.23
C LEU A 460 -5.60 -11.17 22.82
N ALA A 461 -5.57 -9.85 22.95
CA ALA A 461 -6.71 -8.97 22.64
C ALA A 461 -6.47 -8.13 21.39
N TYR A 462 -7.44 -8.14 20.46
CA TYR A 462 -7.41 -7.31 19.26
C TYR A 462 -8.73 -6.55 19.12
N ALA A 463 -8.80 -5.38 19.74
CA ALA A 463 -10.04 -4.65 19.99
C ALA A 463 -11.02 -5.51 20.79
N ASP A 464 -12.17 -5.85 20.22
CA ASP A 464 -13.24 -6.66 20.78
C ASP A 464 -12.99 -8.18 20.68
N ASP A 465 -12.07 -8.64 19.82
CA ASP A 465 -11.64 -10.03 19.74
C ASP A 465 -10.71 -10.37 20.93
N ILE A 466 -11.23 -11.00 21.99
CA ILE A 466 -10.43 -11.43 23.16
C ILE A 466 -10.18 -12.94 23.06
N THR A 467 -8.91 -13.36 23.13
CA THR A 467 -8.54 -14.79 23.14
C THR A 467 -7.73 -15.15 24.37
N LEU A 468 -8.26 -16.06 25.18
CA LEU A 468 -7.68 -16.56 26.42
C LEU A 468 -6.90 -17.85 26.17
N LEU A 469 -5.80 -18.04 26.93
CA LEU A 469 -4.92 -19.21 26.83
C LEU A 469 -4.56 -19.72 28.23
N ALA A 470 -4.60 -21.04 28.42
CA ALA A 470 -4.12 -21.71 29.63
C ALA A 470 -3.66 -23.15 29.35
N ARG A 471 -2.89 -23.75 30.27
CA ARG A 471 -2.40 -25.14 30.12
C ARG A 471 -3.44 -26.19 30.50
N THR A 472 -4.39 -25.87 31.38
CA THR A 472 -5.44 -26.82 31.80
C THR A 472 -6.85 -26.27 31.62
N PRO A 473 -7.87 -27.14 31.48
CA PRO A 473 -9.26 -26.72 31.41
C PRO A 473 -9.73 -25.89 32.61
N ALA A 474 -9.33 -26.26 33.83
CA ALA A 474 -9.72 -25.54 35.04
C ALA A 474 -9.19 -24.09 35.03
N GLN A 475 -7.94 -23.89 34.59
CA GLN A 475 -7.35 -22.56 34.44
C GLN A 475 -8.08 -21.74 33.36
N LEU A 476 -8.38 -22.33 32.20
CA LEU A 476 -9.11 -21.61 31.14
C LEU A 476 -10.52 -21.22 31.59
N GLN A 477 -11.26 -22.13 32.24
CA GLN A 477 -12.60 -21.82 32.74
C GLN A 477 -12.57 -20.71 33.80
N ALA A 478 -11.57 -20.68 34.68
CA ALA A 478 -11.38 -19.59 35.64
C ALA A 478 -11.14 -18.24 34.93
N LEU A 479 -10.33 -18.21 33.85
CA LEU A 479 -10.15 -16.99 33.04
C LEU A 479 -11.44 -16.56 32.31
N ILE A 480 -12.22 -17.50 31.78
CA ILE A 480 -13.52 -17.20 31.16
C ILE A 480 -14.49 -16.62 32.20
N ASN A 481 -14.51 -17.16 33.43
CA ASN A 481 -15.34 -16.65 34.51
C ASN A 481 -14.96 -15.20 34.88
N VAL A 482 -13.67 -14.91 35.04
CA VAL A 482 -13.15 -13.54 35.30
C VAL A 482 -13.52 -12.59 34.16
N ALA A 483 -13.33 -13.01 32.90
CA ALA A 483 -13.70 -12.20 31.74
C ALA A 483 -15.22 -11.93 31.68
N THR A 484 -16.04 -12.92 31.98
CA THR A 484 -17.50 -12.82 31.99
C THR A 484 -17.99 -11.89 33.10
N GLN A 485 -17.47 -12.04 34.32
CA GLN A 485 -17.77 -11.18 35.45
C GLN A 485 -17.36 -9.72 35.16
N ALA A 486 -16.11 -9.50 34.74
CA ALA A 486 -15.60 -8.15 34.45
C ALA A 486 -16.35 -7.46 33.31
N CYS A 487 -16.81 -8.21 32.29
CA CYS A 487 -17.72 -7.66 31.28
C CYS A 487 -19.05 -7.23 31.91
N GLY A 488 -19.67 -8.08 32.73
CA GLY A 488 -20.95 -7.80 33.39
C GLY A 488 -20.91 -6.57 34.30
N GLU A 489 -19.85 -6.44 35.11
CA GLU A 489 -19.58 -5.26 35.95
C GLU A 489 -19.54 -3.96 35.14
N LEU A 490 -18.94 -4.00 33.94
CA LEU A 490 -18.86 -2.86 33.01
C LEU A 490 -20.05 -2.75 32.03
N ARG A 491 -21.14 -3.49 32.29
CA ARG A 491 -22.36 -3.57 31.46
C ARG A 491 -22.12 -3.99 30.00
N LEU A 492 -21.05 -4.73 29.76
CA LEU A 492 -20.78 -5.44 28.51
C LEU A 492 -21.25 -6.90 28.61
N THR A 493 -21.63 -7.51 27.50
CA THR A 493 -22.13 -8.88 27.48
C THR A 493 -21.36 -9.70 26.46
N ILE A 494 -20.77 -10.83 26.89
CA ILE A 494 -20.16 -11.80 25.98
C ILE A 494 -21.28 -12.56 25.25
N ASN A 495 -21.07 -12.93 23.99
CA ASN A 495 -22.01 -13.67 23.16
C ASN A 495 -21.60 -15.16 23.02
N PRO A 496 -22.13 -16.08 23.85
CA PRO A 496 -21.67 -17.48 23.87
C PRO A 496 -21.82 -18.19 22.53
N ALA A 497 -22.83 -17.83 21.73
CA ALA A 497 -23.12 -18.44 20.43
C ALA A 497 -22.06 -18.13 19.34
N LYS A 498 -21.15 -17.19 19.60
CA LYS A 498 -20.00 -16.90 18.73
C LYS A 498 -18.65 -17.20 19.37
N CYS A 499 -18.61 -17.41 20.69
CA CYS A 499 -17.42 -17.86 21.37
C CYS A 499 -17.07 -19.28 20.91
N THR A 500 -15.78 -19.55 20.70
CA THR A 500 -15.29 -20.89 20.37
C THR A 500 -14.11 -21.28 21.25
N SER A 501 -14.06 -22.53 21.67
CA SER A 501 -12.99 -23.10 22.49
C SER A 501 -12.24 -24.20 21.75
N LEU A 502 -10.99 -24.42 22.13
CA LEU A 502 -10.10 -25.42 21.55
C LEU A 502 -9.24 -25.98 22.67
N HIS A 503 -9.33 -27.28 22.92
CA HIS A 503 -8.46 -27.98 23.86
C HIS A 503 -7.66 -29.01 23.08
N MET A 504 -6.36 -28.73 22.88
CA MET A 504 -5.43 -29.62 22.19
C MET A 504 -4.50 -30.26 23.20
N SER A 505 -4.30 -31.57 23.08
CA SER A 505 -3.37 -32.32 23.89
C SER A 505 -2.21 -32.84 23.05
N GLY A 506 -1.00 -32.50 23.44
CA GLY A 506 0.25 -33.00 22.85
C GLY A 506 0.67 -34.37 23.36
N ALA A 507 0.06 -34.84 24.45
CA ALA A 507 0.25 -36.20 24.97
C ALA A 507 -0.44 -37.24 24.06
N SER A 508 0.13 -38.44 23.97
CA SER A 508 -0.45 -39.55 23.20
C SER A 508 -1.74 -40.06 23.86
N PRO A 509 -2.88 -40.19 23.14
CA PRO A 509 -3.07 -39.91 21.72
C PRO A 509 -3.21 -38.40 21.42
N ARG A 510 -2.35 -37.88 20.54
CA ARG A 510 -2.33 -36.46 20.15
C ARG A 510 -3.59 -36.07 19.37
N GLY A 511 -4.22 -34.97 19.76
CA GLY A 511 -5.42 -34.45 19.07
C GLY A 511 -6.23 -33.51 19.94
N MET A 512 -7.39 -33.12 19.44
CA MET A 512 -8.36 -32.31 20.20
C MET A 512 -9.08 -33.12 21.27
N ARG A 513 -9.63 -32.41 22.26
CA ARG A 513 -10.41 -32.93 23.38
C ARG A 513 -11.76 -32.23 23.42
N ARG A 514 -12.85 -32.99 23.52
CA ARG A 514 -14.23 -32.48 23.69
C ARG A 514 -14.48 -32.02 25.12
N THR A 515 -13.70 -31.04 25.59
CA THR A 515 -13.90 -30.44 26.90
C THR A 515 -14.96 -29.33 26.80
N PRO A 516 -16.02 -29.36 27.64
CA PRO A 516 -16.98 -28.28 27.70
C PRO A 516 -16.39 -27.07 28.42
N PHE A 517 -16.66 -25.88 27.90
CA PHE A 517 -16.37 -24.61 28.55
C PHE A 517 -17.64 -23.77 28.56
N LEU A 518 -17.85 -22.98 29.61
CA LEU A 518 -19.07 -22.21 29.85
C LEU A 518 -18.77 -20.71 29.87
N VAL A 519 -19.67 -19.91 29.30
CA VAL A 519 -19.75 -18.45 29.51
C VAL A 519 -21.05 -18.20 30.27
N GLY A 520 -20.94 -17.83 31.55
CA GLY A 520 -22.05 -18.00 32.50
C GLY A 520 -22.50 -19.45 32.52
N ASP A 521 -23.79 -19.71 32.35
CA ASP A 521 -24.35 -21.07 32.27
C ASP A 521 -24.38 -21.66 30.85
N THR A 522 -23.92 -20.92 29.83
CA THR A 522 -24.05 -21.35 28.42
C THR A 522 -22.75 -21.99 27.91
N GLN A 523 -22.83 -23.22 27.43
CA GLN A 523 -21.70 -23.90 26.80
C GLN A 523 -21.32 -23.26 25.45
N ILE A 524 -20.03 -23.00 25.26
CA ILE A 524 -19.47 -22.46 24.00
C ILE A 524 -19.01 -23.59 23.06
N LEU A 525 -18.86 -23.28 21.77
CA LEU A 525 -18.55 -24.28 20.75
C LEU A 525 -17.10 -24.77 20.84
N SER A 526 -16.90 -26.03 21.25
CA SER A 526 -15.59 -26.68 21.24
C SER A 526 -15.23 -27.20 19.84
N ILE A 527 -14.12 -26.73 19.26
CA ILE A 527 -13.59 -27.11 17.94
C ILE A 527 -13.00 -28.52 17.98
N GLU A 528 -13.37 -29.36 17.02
CA GLU A 528 -12.95 -30.76 16.93
C GLU A 528 -11.78 -31.00 15.94
N ASP A 529 -11.26 -32.23 15.90
CA ASP A 529 -10.24 -32.61 14.92
C ASP A 529 -10.77 -32.45 13.48
N GLY A 530 -9.94 -31.86 12.60
CA GLY A 530 -10.32 -31.52 11.23
C GLY A 530 -11.22 -30.28 11.09
N GLN A 531 -11.74 -29.72 12.18
CA GLN A 531 -12.43 -28.43 12.20
C GLN A 531 -11.44 -27.29 12.45
N TYR A 532 -11.89 -26.04 12.20
CA TYR A 532 -11.11 -24.85 12.47
C TYR A 532 -11.98 -23.64 12.83
N THR A 533 -11.41 -22.74 13.61
CA THR A 533 -11.92 -21.37 13.80
C THR A 533 -10.98 -20.36 13.14
N LYS A 534 -11.41 -19.12 12.91
CA LYS A 534 -10.58 -18.06 12.30
C LYS A 534 -10.09 -17.09 13.38
N PHE A 535 -8.82 -17.21 13.77
CA PHE A 535 -8.16 -16.25 14.65
C PHE A 535 -7.54 -15.11 13.83
N LEU A 536 -8.07 -13.90 13.96
CA LEU A 536 -7.62 -12.70 13.23
C LEU A 536 -7.42 -12.92 11.71
N GLY A 537 -8.28 -13.76 11.10
CA GLY A 537 -8.25 -14.09 9.68
C GLY A 537 -7.39 -15.31 9.27
N ARG A 538 -6.67 -15.95 10.20
CA ARG A 538 -5.93 -17.20 9.96
C ARG A 538 -6.72 -18.40 10.52
N PRO A 539 -6.82 -19.53 9.81
CA PRO A 539 -7.45 -20.73 10.36
C PRO A 539 -6.59 -21.34 11.47
N VAL A 540 -7.22 -21.76 12.58
CA VAL A 540 -6.61 -22.39 13.75
C VAL A 540 -7.39 -23.64 14.14
N GLY A 541 -6.69 -24.75 14.37
CA GLY A 541 -7.23 -26.08 14.63
C GLY A 541 -6.15 -27.17 14.54
N PHE A 542 -6.56 -28.44 14.52
CA PHE A 542 -5.68 -29.60 14.35
C PHE A 542 -5.69 -30.09 12.90
N GLN A 543 -4.54 -30.54 12.39
CA GLN A 543 -4.39 -31.14 11.05
C GLN A 543 -5.01 -30.32 9.89
N LEU A 544 -4.86 -28.99 9.94
CA LEU A 544 -5.38 -28.09 8.91
C LEU A 544 -4.73 -28.34 7.54
N LEU A 545 -5.56 -28.57 6.52
CA LEU A 545 -5.14 -28.45 5.12
C LEU A 545 -5.10 -26.95 4.74
N PRO A 546 -4.03 -26.45 4.10
CA PRO A 546 -4.01 -25.08 3.59
C PRO A 546 -5.12 -24.86 2.57
N ASP A 547 -5.89 -23.78 2.73
CA ASP A 547 -6.91 -23.40 1.76
C ASP A 547 -6.28 -22.82 0.50
N ILE A 548 -5.96 -23.70 -0.45
CA ILE A 548 -5.37 -23.35 -1.74
C ILE A 548 -6.39 -22.63 -2.65
N ALA A 549 -7.71 -22.69 -2.36
CA ALA A 549 -8.73 -21.98 -3.15
C ALA A 549 -8.52 -20.46 -3.12
N ILE A 550 -7.94 -19.92 -2.04
CA ILE A 550 -7.53 -18.53 -1.90
C ILE A 550 -6.65 -18.05 -3.09
N ILE A 551 -5.82 -18.92 -3.67
CA ILE A 551 -5.03 -18.56 -4.87
C ILE A 551 -5.91 -18.41 -6.11
N GLU A 552 -6.91 -19.28 -6.29
CA GLU A 552 -7.84 -19.19 -7.41
C GLU A 552 -8.79 -17.98 -7.28
N ASP A 553 -9.13 -17.57 -6.05
CA ASP A 553 -9.83 -16.30 -5.78
C ASP A 553 -8.99 -15.10 -6.23
N TYR A 554 -7.70 -15.05 -5.85
CA TYR A 554 -6.80 -13.97 -6.30
C TYR A 554 -6.55 -14.00 -7.82
N ILE A 555 -6.51 -15.20 -8.45
CA ILE A 555 -6.42 -15.34 -9.90
C ILE A 555 -7.69 -14.78 -10.57
N THR A 556 -8.87 -15.13 -10.06
CA THR A 556 -10.17 -14.66 -10.56
C THR A 556 -10.32 -13.14 -10.40
N LEU A 557 -9.95 -12.62 -9.23
CA LEU A 557 -9.90 -11.19 -8.96
C LEU A 557 -8.96 -10.45 -9.93
N GLY A 558 -7.73 -10.96 -10.12
CA GLY A 558 -6.76 -10.37 -11.06
C GLY A 558 -7.20 -10.43 -12.52
N LYS A 559 -7.82 -11.54 -12.96
CA LYS A 559 -8.41 -11.70 -14.30
C LYS A 559 -9.52 -10.67 -14.54
N SER A 560 -10.49 -10.57 -13.63
CA SER A 560 -11.61 -9.62 -13.76
C SER A 560 -11.15 -8.18 -14.01
N ILE A 561 -10.07 -7.76 -13.33
CA ILE A 561 -9.47 -6.42 -13.50
C ILE A 561 -8.72 -6.28 -14.83
N LEU A 562 -7.88 -7.26 -15.19
CA LEU A 562 -7.07 -7.21 -16.42
C LEU A 562 -7.91 -7.36 -17.70
N GLU A 563 -9.12 -7.92 -17.61
CA GLU A 563 -10.04 -8.13 -18.72
C GLU A 563 -11.19 -7.10 -18.78
N SER A 564 -11.38 -6.33 -17.71
CA SER A 564 -12.37 -5.23 -17.60
C SER A 564 -12.25 -4.16 -18.69
N LYS A 565 -13.28 -3.32 -18.84
CA LYS A 565 -13.27 -2.17 -19.77
C LYS A 565 -12.47 -0.94 -19.27
N LEU A 566 -11.73 -1.05 -18.17
CA LEU A 566 -10.78 -0.03 -17.73
C LEU A 566 -9.69 0.23 -18.80
N ALA A 567 -9.16 1.46 -18.81
CA ALA A 567 -8.02 1.81 -19.66
C ALA A 567 -6.78 0.98 -19.28
N PRO A 568 -5.84 0.68 -20.21
CA PRO A 568 -4.72 -0.21 -19.93
C PRO A 568 -3.89 0.16 -18.69
N TRP A 569 -3.53 1.45 -18.54
CA TRP A 569 -2.85 1.97 -17.35
C TRP A 569 -3.70 1.88 -16.07
N GLN A 570 -5.03 2.05 -16.17
CA GLN A 570 -5.94 1.87 -15.03
C GLN A 570 -6.02 0.41 -14.58
N ARG A 571 -5.93 -0.57 -15.50
CA ARG A 571 -5.85 -2.00 -15.14
C ARG A 571 -4.57 -2.31 -14.36
N LEU A 572 -3.44 -1.77 -14.81
CA LEU A 572 -2.15 -1.95 -14.14
C LEU A 572 -2.08 -1.20 -12.79
N ASP A 573 -2.67 0.00 -12.69
CA ASP A 573 -2.83 0.72 -11.42
C ASP A 573 -3.75 -0.05 -10.46
N ALA A 574 -4.86 -0.61 -10.95
CA ALA A 574 -5.80 -1.38 -10.14
C ALA A 574 -5.17 -2.68 -9.61
N LEU A 575 -4.41 -3.39 -10.44
CA LEU A 575 -3.68 -4.59 -10.03
C LEU A 575 -2.66 -4.28 -8.92
N LYS A 576 -1.90 -3.18 -9.07
CA LYS A 576 -0.91 -2.72 -8.07
C LYS A 576 -1.53 -2.12 -6.80
N THR A 577 -2.71 -1.52 -6.89
CA THR A 577 -3.34 -0.77 -5.78
C THR A 577 -4.33 -1.61 -4.96
N PHE A 578 -4.97 -2.62 -5.56
CA PHE A 578 -6.04 -3.38 -4.89
C PHE A 578 -5.79 -4.89 -4.89
N VAL A 579 -5.46 -5.50 -6.04
CA VAL A 579 -5.36 -6.96 -6.14
C VAL A 579 -4.14 -7.49 -5.39
N LEU A 580 -2.93 -7.08 -5.78
CA LEU A 580 -1.70 -7.59 -5.14
C LEU A 580 -1.59 -7.18 -3.66
N PRO A 581 -1.96 -5.95 -3.24
CA PRO A 581 -2.01 -5.58 -1.82
C PRO A 581 -2.98 -6.43 -0.98
N SER A 582 -4.10 -6.91 -1.54
CA SER A 582 -5.04 -7.77 -0.79
C SER A 582 -4.43 -9.11 -0.39
N ALA A 583 -3.51 -9.66 -1.20
CA ALA A 583 -2.82 -10.91 -0.93
C ALA A 583 -1.74 -10.82 0.16
N VAL A 584 -1.30 -9.61 0.53
CA VAL A 584 -0.20 -9.39 1.50
C VAL A 584 -0.50 -10.03 2.86
N PHE A 585 -1.75 -10.06 3.30
CA PHE A 585 -2.13 -10.69 4.57
C PHE A 585 -1.83 -12.20 4.58
N ALA A 586 -2.21 -12.92 3.50
CA ALA A 586 -1.95 -14.35 3.35
C ALA A 586 -0.46 -14.66 3.16
N MET A 587 0.31 -13.73 2.59
CA MET A 587 1.78 -13.82 2.52
C MET A 587 2.43 -13.65 3.91
N ARG A 588 2.05 -12.61 4.66
CA ARG A 588 2.61 -12.31 6.00
C ARG A 588 2.24 -13.34 7.08
N THR A 589 1.13 -14.06 6.91
CA THR A 589 0.72 -15.17 7.81
C THR A 589 1.23 -16.54 7.36
N TRP A 590 2.15 -16.58 6.37
CA TRP A 590 2.87 -17.76 5.87
C TRP A 590 2.02 -19.01 5.54
N GLN A 591 0.72 -18.85 5.30
CA GLN A 591 -0.23 -19.96 5.12
C GLN A 591 0.06 -20.80 3.86
N LEU A 592 0.58 -20.17 2.81
CA LEU A 592 0.79 -20.76 1.49
C LEU A 592 2.29 -20.78 1.11
N ARG A 593 2.70 -21.69 0.23
CA ARG A 593 4.09 -21.85 -0.24
C ARG A 593 4.37 -20.90 -1.41
N LYS A 594 5.66 -20.61 -1.66
CA LYS A 594 6.09 -19.80 -2.82
C LYS A 594 5.60 -20.38 -4.16
N THR A 595 5.51 -21.70 -4.28
CA THR A 595 4.97 -22.40 -5.46
C THR A 595 3.53 -22.03 -5.76
N ASP A 596 2.73 -21.77 -4.72
CA ASP A 596 1.30 -21.46 -4.85
C ASP A 596 1.16 -20.02 -5.36
N TRP A 597 1.96 -19.09 -4.82
CA TRP A 597 2.07 -17.72 -5.33
C TRP A 597 2.63 -17.65 -6.77
N THR A 598 3.48 -18.58 -7.18
CA THR A 598 3.93 -18.71 -8.57
C THR A 598 2.77 -19.00 -9.53
N ARG A 599 1.72 -19.72 -9.09
CA ARG A 599 0.51 -19.96 -9.93
C ARG A 599 -0.19 -18.64 -10.26
N LEU A 600 -0.34 -17.75 -9.28
CA LEU A 600 -0.90 -16.41 -9.46
C LEU A 600 -0.07 -15.58 -10.46
N ASP A 601 1.26 -15.55 -10.29
CA ASP A 601 2.17 -14.86 -11.21
C ASP A 601 2.12 -15.44 -12.64
N CYS A 602 2.00 -16.76 -12.80
CA CYS A 602 1.88 -17.42 -14.09
C CYS A 602 0.52 -17.16 -14.77
N ALA A 603 -0.57 -17.08 -14.01
CA ALA A 603 -1.90 -16.81 -14.54
C ALA A 603 -2.07 -15.34 -14.99
N LEU A 604 -1.52 -14.38 -14.25
CA LEU A 604 -1.71 -12.95 -14.53
C LEU A 604 -0.71 -12.38 -15.55
N ARG A 605 0.52 -12.91 -15.62
CA ARG A 605 1.59 -12.39 -16.50
C ARG A 605 1.22 -12.36 -18.00
N PRO A 606 0.54 -13.36 -18.59
CA PRO A 606 0.06 -13.27 -19.98
C PRO A 606 -0.93 -12.12 -20.20
N LEU A 607 -1.83 -11.87 -19.25
CA LEU A 607 -2.82 -10.80 -19.31
C LEU A 607 -2.20 -9.40 -19.09
N ILE A 608 -1.15 -9.31 -18.26
CA ILE A 608 -0.32 -8.10 -18.16
C ILE A 608 0.39 -7.80 -19.49
N LYS A 609 1.02 -8.81 -20.13
CA LYS A 609 1.61 -8.65 -21.48
C LYS A 609 0.58 -8.24 -22.52
N LYS A 610 -0.62 -8.84 -22.51
CA LYS A 610 -1.76 -8.46 -23.37
C LYS A 610 -2.19 -7.01 -23.16
N THR A 611 -2.23 -6.52 -21.91
CA THR A 611 -2.54 -5.12 -21.56
C THR A 611 -1.49 -4.12 -22.06
N LEU A 612 -0.22 -4.55 -22.13
CA LEU A 612 0.90 -3.78 -22.70
C LEU A 612 1.06 -3.99 -24.22
N TYR A 613 0.20 -4.79 -24.87
CA TYR A 613 0.31 -5.20 -26.27
C TYR A 613 1.64 -5.90 -26.63
N LEU A 614 2.25 -6.59 -25.66
CA LEU A 614 3.53 -7.28 -25.79
C LEU A 614 3.36 -8.75 -26.23
N GLN A 615 4.35 -9.25 -26.96
CA GLN A 615 4.44 -10.67 -27.35
C GLN A 615 4.88 -11.53 -26.16
N PRO A 616 4.59 -12.85 -26.12
CA PRO A 616 4.99 -13.74 -25.03
C PRO A 616 6.49 -13.70 -24.69
N ARG A 617 7.34 -13.56 -25.73
CA ARG A 617 8.81 -13.42 -25.65
C ARG A 617 9.32 -12.12 -25.01
N ALA A 618 8.45 -11.16 -24.68
CA ALA A 618 8.87 -9.91 -24.05
C ALA A 618 9.51 -10.17 -22.69
N SER A 619 10.62 -9.48 -22.39
CA SER A 619 11.31 -9.62 -21.11
C SER A 619 10.36 -9.37 -19.94
N ASN A 620 10.39 -10.29 -18.97
CA ASN A 620 9.61 -10.16 -17.75
C ASN A 620 10.12 -9.00 -16.88
N GLU A 621 11.40 -8.62 -17.02
CA GLU A 621 12.00 -7.50 -16.29
C GLU A 621 11.32 -6.16 -16.63
N TYR A 622 10.76 -6.00 -17.85
CA TYR A 622 9.94 -4.83 -18.18
C TYR A 622 8.62 -4.75 -17.38
N ILE A 623 8.15 -5.89 -16.84
CA ILE A 623 6.96 -5.97 -15.99
C ILE A 623 7.34 -5.73 -14.52
N TYR A 624 8.38 -6.43 -14.05
CA TYR A 624 8.73 -6.53 -12.63
C TYR A 624 9.84 -5.55 -12.17
N GLY A 625 10.54 -4.87 -13.09
CA GLY A 625 11.51 -3.82 -12.81
C GLY A 625 10.88 -2.51 -12.28
N SER A 626 11.70 -1.50 -12.00
CA SER A 626 11.25 -0.28 -11.32
C SER A 626 10.52 0.70 -12.26
N SER A 627 9.51 1.39 -11.72
CA SER A 627 8.85 2.48 -12.45
C SER A 627 9.75 3.70 -12.74
N PRO A 628 10.71 4.08 -11.88
CA PRO A 628 11.74 5.06 -12.22
C PRO A 628 12.54 4.71 -13.49
N ALA A 629 12.93 3.45 -13.68
CA ALA A 629 13.62 2.98 -14.89
C ALA A 629 12.70 2.83 -16.13
N GLY A 630 11.41 3.16 -16.00
CA GLY A 630 10.42 3.06 -17.08
C GLY A 630 9.80 1.67 -17.29
N ALA A 631 10.06 0.72 -16.39
CA ALA A 631 9.36 -0.56 -16.33
C ALA A 631 8.00 -0.42 -15.59
N CYS A 632 7.20 -1.49 -15.59
CA CYS A 632 5.81 -1.41 -15.11
C CYS A 632 5.66 -1.33 -13.58
N GLY A 633 6.67 -1.75 -12.81
CA GLY A 633 6.63 -1.76 -11.35
C GLY A 633 5.61 -2.73 -10.75
N ILE A 634 5.17 -3.75 -11.48
CA ILE A 634 4.26 -4.78 -10.94
C ILE A 634 5.06 -5.64 -9.96
N PRO A 635 4.61 -5.85 -8.71
CA PRO A 635 5.20 -6.86 -7.83
C PRO A 635 5.01 -8.28 -8.37
N SER A 636 5.97 -9.18 -8.14
CA SER A 636 5.76 -10.63 -8.29
C SER A 636 5.21 -11.17 -6.98
N ALA A 637 4.09 -11.88 -7.02
CA ALA A 637 3.49 -12.47 -5.82
C ALA A 637 4.41 -13.52 -5.17
N ALA A 638 5.12 -14.32 -5.98
CA ALA A 638 6.06 -15.31 -5.49
C ALA A 638 7.27 -14.67 -4.80
N GLU A 639 7.79 -13.55 -5.33
CA GLU A 639 8.86 -12.78 -4.70
C GLU A 639 8.37 -12.05 -3.44
N ASP A 640 7.25 -11.35 -3.52
CA ASP A 640 6.66 -10.67 -2.37
C ASP A 640 6.41 -11.64 -1.21
N SER A 641 6.03 -12.90 -1.47
CA SER A 641 5.88 -13.92 -0.43
C SER A 641 7.19 -14.23 0.33
N ASP A 642 8.35 -14.19 -0.33
CA ASP A 642 9.65 -14.32 0.34
C ASP A 642 10.01 -13.04 1.10
N ILE A 643 9.79 -11.88 0.48
CA ILE A 643 10.04 -10.56 1.10
C ILE A 643 9.24 -10.39 2.39
N PHE A 644 7.96 -10.79 2.39
CA PHE A 644 7.10 -10.72 3.56
C PHE A 644 7.41 -11.76 4.63
N LEU A 645 8.00 -12.91 4.29
CA LEU A 645 8.55 -13.85 5.27
C LEU A 645 9.75 -13.23 6.00
N VAL A 646 10.68 -12.61 5.26
CA VAL A 646 11.86 -11.92 5.81
C VAL A 646 11.45 -10.72 6.68
N ASP A 647 10.55 -9.86 6.19
CA ASP A 647 9.97 -8.72 6.92
C ASP A 647 9.30 -9.17 8.24
N THR A 648 8.53 -10.26 8.19
CA THR A 648 7.83 -10.83 9.35
C THR A 648 8.80 -11.41 10.38
N ALA A 649 9.80 -12.19 9.95
CA ALA A 649 10.84 -12.71 10.83
C ALA A 649 11.61 -11.58 11.54
N PHE A 650 12.01 -10.53 10.80
CA PHE A 650 12.72 -9.37 11.36
C PHE A 650 11.86 -8.64 12.40
N LYS A 651 10.56 -8.49 12.13
CA LYS A 651 9.59 -7.85 13.03
C LYS A 651 9.28 -8.64 14.29
N LEU A 652 9.41 -9.97 14.27
CA LEU A 652 9.26 -10.77 15.48
C LEU A 652 10.54 -10.69 16.35
N LEU A 653 11.72 -10.92 15.75
CA LEU A 653 13.03 -10.90 16.44
C LEU A 653 13.43 -9.55 17.06
N THR A 654 12.73 -8.48 16.68
CA THR A 654 12.99 -7.11 17.16
C THR A 654 11.75 -6.47 17.79
N SER A 655 10.75 -7.26 18.22
CA SER A 655 9.46 -6.73 18.72
C SER A 655 9.64 -5.71 19.85
N LEU A 656 8.70 -4.75 19.91
CA LEU A 656 8.58 -3.82 21.03
C LEU A 656 7.99 -4.53 22.25
N ASP A 657 7.13 -5.52 22.01
CA ASP A 657 6.69 -6.48 23.01
C ASP A 657 7.87 -7.40 23.39
N LEU A 658 8.32 -7.30 24.64
CA LEU A 658 9.51 -8.01 25.14
C LEU A 658 9.29 -9.52 25.15
N ASP A 659 8.13 -9.99 25.62
CA ASP A 659 7.82 -11.41 25.72
C ASP A 659 7.70 -12.06 24.33
N THR A 660 7.03 -11.40 23.40
CA THR A 660 6.95 -11.83 21.99
C THR A 660 8.33 -11.86 21.34
N ARG A 661 9.18 -10.85 21.59
CA ARG A 661 10.54 -10.81 21.06
C ARG A 661 11.40 -11.95 21.59
N ASP A 662 11.33 -12.20 22.89
CA ASP A 662 12.21 -13.16 23.56
C ASP A 662 11.78 -14.61 23.24
N ILE A 663 10.47 -14.88 23.12
CA ILE A 663 9.95 -16.13 22.54
C ILE A 663 10.45 -16.30 21.10
N ALA A 664 10.28 -15.29 20.24
CA ALA A 664 10.70 -15.37 18.84
C ALA A 664 12.22 -15.59 18.68
N ARG A 665 13.03 -14.97 19.54
CA ARG A 665 14.48 -15.18 19.59
C ARG A 665 14.79 -16.61 20.03
N SER A 666 14.21 -17.09 21.13
CA SER A 666 14.44 -18.45 21.63
C SER A 666 14.07 -19.51 20.59
N ASP A 667 12.90 -19.41 19.96
CA ASP A 667 12.47 -20.32 18.89
C ASP A 667 13.44 -20.34 17.71
N CYS A 668 13.93 -19.16 17.28
CA CYS A 668 14.87 -19.05 16.17
C CYS A 668 16.25 -19.63 16.54
N GLN A 669 16.71 -19.40 17.77
CA GLN A 669 17.97 -19.95 18.31
C GLN A 669 17.89 -21.47 18.43
N GLN A 670 16.79 -22.03 18.96
CA GLN A 670 16.58 -23.48 19.05
C GLN A 670 16.55 -24.15 17.66
N VAL A 671 15.87 -23.55 16.68
CA VAL A 671 15.83 -24.06 15.30
C VAL A 671 17.21 -24.00 14.62
N ALA A 672 18.07 -23.05 14.99
CA ALA A 672 19.46 -22.99 14.54
C ALA A 672 20.34 -24.04 15.25
N ALA A 673 20.27 -24.14 16.59
CA ALA A 673 21.00 -25.09 17.42
C ALA A 673 20.78 -26.55 17.01
N LEU A 674 19.53 -26.92 16.69
CA LEU A 674 19.16 -28.24 16.14
C LEU A 674 19.83 -28.56 14.78
N ARG A 675 20.54 -27.62 14.16
CA ARG A 675 21.25 -27.78 12.88
C ARG A 675 22.75 -27.52 12.96
N THR A 676 23.20 -26.69 13.90
CA THR A 676 24.63 -26.49 14.20
C THR A 676 25.20 -27.56 15.13
N GLN A 677 24.36 -28.19 15.96
CA GLN A 677 24.79 -28.99 17.13
C GLN A 677 25.61 -28.18 18.14
N GLN A 678 25.37 -26.86 18.20
CA GLN A 678 26.01 -25.91 19.11
C GLN A 678 24.96 -25.25 20.02
N ASP A 679 25.43 -24.60 21.10
CA ASP A 679 24.54 -23.96 22.07
C ASP A 679 23.75 -22.78 21.47
N PRO A 680 22.45 -22.62 21.80
CA PRO A 680 21.59 -21.65 21.12
C PRO A 680 21.99 -20.19 21.38
N ASN A 681 22.54 -19.51 20.38
CA ASN A 681 22.90 -18.09 20.46
C ASN A 681 22.40 -17.29 19.23
N MET A 682 22.37 -15.95 19.34
CA MET A 682 21.81 -15.09 18.29
C MET A 682 22.71 -14.92 17.06
N GLU A 683 24.01 -15.17 17.18
CA GLU A 683 24.95 -15.09 16.07
C GLU A 683 24.75 -16.28 15.13
N ASP A 684 24.65 -17.49 15.70
CA ASP A 684 24.28 -18.72 14.96
C ASP A 684 22.86 -18.63 14.38
N ALA A 685 21.91 -18.02 15.08
CA ALA A 685 20.59 -17.74 14.53
C ALA A 685 20.66 -16.82 13.30
N CYS A 686 21.55 -15.83 13.29
CA CYS A 686 21.79 -14.96 12.13
C CYS A 686 22.53 -15.67 11.00
N ALA A 687 23.54 -16.50 11.29
CA ALA A 687 24.22 -17.35 10.30
C ALA A 687 23.24 -18.33 9.64
N PHE A 688 22.37 -18.95 10.46
CA PHE A 688 21.29 -19.83 10.03
C PHE A 688 20.33 -19.09 9.10
N LEU A 689 19.79 -17.93 9.50
CA LEU A 689 18.87 -17.13 8.67
C LEU A 689 19.53 -16.61 7.38
N SER A 690 20.82 -16.27 7.44
CA SER A 690 21.63 -15.90 6.26
C SER A 690 21.90 -17.06 5.30
N LYS A 691 21.51 -18.29 5.67
CA LYS A 691 21.73 -19.52 4.90
C LYS A 691 23.22 -19.78 4.60
N GLN A 692 24.09 -19.44 5.56
CA GLN A 692 25.49 -19.88 5.56
C GLN A 692 25.55 -21.42 5.67
N GLU A 693 26.70 -22.03 5.34
CA GLU A 693 26.81 -23.49 5.25
C GLU A 693 26.53 -24.15 6.60
N MET A 694 25.47 -24.95 6.63
CA MET A 694 24.92 -25.60 7.81
C MET A 694 24.38 -26.97 7.41
N GLY A 695 24.49 -27.96 8.29
CA GLY A 695 24.13 -29.35 8.02
C GLY A 695 22.72 -29.57 7.46
N ARG A 696 22.55 -30.62 6.65
CA ARG A 696 21.23 -31.05 6.17
C ARG A 696 20.51 -31.85 7.27
N ALA A 697 19.56 -31.23 7.95
CA ALA A 697 18.65 -31.92 8.87
C ALA A 697 17.23 -32.05 8.27
N GLY A 698 16.63 -33.23 8.41
CA GLY A 698 15.21 -33.43 8.12
C GLY A 698 14.34 -32.98 9.28
N GLY A 699 13.31 -32.16 9.01
CA GLY A 699 12.41 -31.64 10.04
C GLY A 699 11.22 -30.90 9.44
N HIS A 700 10.20 -30.63 10.26
CA HIS A 700 9.01 -29.89 9.82
C HIS A 700 9.33 -28.42 9.48
N GLN A 701 8.58 -27.85 8.51
CA GLN A 701 8.82 -26.49 8.03
C GLN A 701 8.28 -25.42 9.00
N THR A 702 9.12 -24.93 9.91
CA THR A 702 8.84 -23.78 10.78
C THR A 702 8.92 -22.44 10.02
N LEU A 703 8.38 -21.36 10.60
CA LEU A 703 8.56 -19.99 10.10
C LEU A 703 10.05 -19.68 9.86
N TRP A 704 10.90 -19.97 10.84
CA TRP A 704 12.34 -19.71 10.79
C TRP A 704 13.04 -20.45 9.65
N SER A 705 12.70 -21.72 9.41
CA SER A 705 13.23 -22.48 8.26
C SER A 705 12.84 -21.86 6.91
N ARG A 706 11.62 -21.34 6.81
CA ARG A 706 11.12 -20.67 5.60
C ARG A 706 11.72 -19.28 5.41
N ALA A 707 11.95 -18.54 6.50
CA ALA A 707 12.62 -17.25 6.51
C ALA A 707 14.09 -17.35 6.08
N ARG A 708 14.82 -18.39 6.53
CA ARG A 708 16.15 -18.74 6.01
C ARG A 708 16.14 -18.98 4.51
N ASP A 709 15.24 -19.86 4.05
CA ASP A 709 15.19 -20.23 2.64
C ASP A 709 14.76 -19.06 1.76
N ALA A 710 13.91 -18.15 2.26
CA ALA A 710 13.58 -16.88 1.63
C ALA A 710 14.78 -15.93 1.59
N SER A 711 15.48 -15.73 2.71
CA SER A 711 16.66 -14.87 2.80
C SER A 711 17.74 -15.27 1.80
N GLY A 712 18.07 -16.56 1.73
CA GLY A 712 19.02 -17.09 0.75
C GLY A 712 18.54 -17.06 -0.71
N ARG A 713 17.23 -16.89 -0.98
CA ARG A 713 16.71 -16.60 -2.33
C ARG A 713 16.74 -15.11 -2.67
N MET A 714 16.64 -14.24 -1.67
CA MET A 714 16.64 -12.78 -1.80
C MET A 714 18.05 -12.17 -1.68
N GLY A 715 19.08 -12.96 -1.37
CA GLY A 715 20.43 -12.43 -1.11
C GLY A 715 20.48 -11.56 0.15
N VAL A 716 19.67 -11.90 1.15
CA VAL A 716 19.58 -11.19 2.43
C VAL A 716 20.48 -11.86 3.45
N THR A 717 21.34 -11.09 4.09
CA THR A 717 22.15 -11.50 5.24
C THR A 717 21.62 -10.85 6.52
N TRP A 718 21.81 -11.55 7.64
CA TRP A 718 21.39 -11.16 8.97
C TRP A 718 22.63 -11.02 9.83
N SER A 719 22.64 -10.06 10.74
CA SER A 719 23.70 -9.87 11.71
C SER A 719 23.13 -9.54 13.09
N TYR A 720 23.88 -9.93 14.12
CA TYR A 720 23.62 -9.55 15.49
C TYR A 720 24.87 -8.87 16.03
N ASN A 721 24.71 -7.75 16.73
CA ASN A 721 25.80 -7.12 17.47
C ASN A 721 25.54 -7.38 18.96
N SER A 722 26.40 -8.20 19.57
CA SER A 722 26.21 -8.70 20.93
C SER A 722 26.34 -7.60 22.00
N ASP A 723 27.20 -6.60 21.80
CA ASP A 723 27.39 -5.47 22.72
C ASP A 723 26.14 -4.61 22.85
N SER A 724 25.57 -4.20 21.72
CA SER A 724 24.35 -3.37 21.65
C SER A 724 23.05 -4.18 21.70
N ARG A 725 23.13 -5.51 21.62
CA ARG A 725 22.00 -6.46 21.51
C ARG A 725 21.06 -6.17 20.32
N THR A 726 21.58 -5.52 19.29
CA THR A 726 20.82 -5.11 18.10
C THR A 726 20.89 -6.13 16.97
N LEU A 727 19.82 -6.16 16.16
CA LEU A 727 19.72 -7.02 14.98
C LEU A 727 19.81 -6.14 13.73
N GLY A 728 20.62 -6.58 12.77
CA GLY A 728 20.81 -6.00 11.45
C GLY A 728 20.38 -6.95 10.34
N LEU A 729 20.02 -6.36 9.20
CA LEU A 729 19.70 -7.07 7.96
C LEU A 729 20.32 -6.30 6.79
N ALA A 730 21.08 -6.97 5.93
CA ALA A 730 21.65 -6.36 4.73
C ALA A 730 21.12 -7.01 3.44
N CYS A 731 20.99 -6.22 2.38
CA CYS A 731 20.50 -6.64 1.07
C CYS A 731 21.12 -5.74 -0.02
N GLY A 732 22.12 -6.26 -0.73
CA GLY A 732 23.05 -5.43 -1.50
C GLY A 732 23.71 -4.36 -0.61
N ASP A 733 23.82 -3.14 -1.12
CA ASP A 733 24.46 -2.01 -0.41
C ASP A 733 23.60 -1.42 0.73
N SER A 734 22.39 -1.94 0.96
CA SER A 734 21.48 -1.44 1.99
C SER A 734 21.60 -2.22 3.30
N SER A 735 21.93 -1.54 4.39
CA SER A 735 21.94 -2.09 5.76
C SER A 735 20.79 -1.53 6.61
N LEU A 736 20.08 -2.41 7.32
CA LEU A 736 18.84 -2.14 8.05
C LEU A 736 18.90 -2.63 9.51
N GLY A 737 19.11 -1.71 10.45
CA GLY A 737 18.87 -1.97 11.88
C GLY A 737 17.41 -1.79 12.31
N GLN A 738 17.12 -2.02 13.60
CA GLN A 738 15.76 -2.04 14.18
C GLN A 738 14.91 -0.80 13.87
N ARG A 739 15.51 0.41 13.86
CA ARG A 739 14.83 1.68 13.50
C ARG A 739 14.22 1.69 12.09
N HIS A 740 14.67 0.79 11.21
CA HIS A 740 14.21 0.64 9.83
C HIS A 740 13.13 -0.44 9.65
N ARG A 741 12.55 -0.97 10.74
CA ARG A 741 11.46 -1.98 10.73
C ARG A 741 10.37 -1.72 9.69
N TRP A 742 9.95 -0.46 9.54
CA TRP A 742 8.84 -0.05 8.66
C TRP A 742 9.22 0.00 7.17
N ILE A 743 10.50 -0.19 6.81
CA ILE A 743 10.97 -0.16 5.41
C ILE A 743 11.53 -1.49 4.88
N VAL A 744 11.71 -2.52 5.71
CA VAL A 744 12.38 -3.78 5.32
C VAL A 744 11.82 -4.37 4.03
N ALA A 745 10.52 -4.67 3.97
CA ALA A 745 9.88 -5.15 2.74
C ALA A 745 10.00 -4.19 1.53
N ARG A 746 10.08 -2.86 1.77
CA ARG A 746 10.23 -1.87 0.70
C ARG A 746 11.65 -1.85 0.13
N THR A 747 12.66 -1.90 0.99
CA THR A 747 14.07 -1.88 0.62
C THR A 747 14.44 -3.12 -0.20
N ILE A 748 14.11 -4.33 0.30
CA ILE A 748 14.40 -5.60 -0.40
C ILE A 748 13.71 -5.62 -1.78
N ARG A 749 12.43 -5.21 -1.84
CA ARG A 749 11.69 -5.11 -3.11
C ARG A 749 12.33 -4.12 -4.10
N ASN A 750 12.84 -3.00 -3.60
CA ASN A 750 13.50 -2.01 -4.45
C ASN A 750 14.86 -2.51 -4.95
N HIS A 751 15.65 -3.20 -4.11
CA HIS A 751 16.90 -3.84 -4.53
C HIS A 751 16.67 -4.82 -5.70
N HIS A 752 15.73 -5.75 -5.58
CA HIS A 752 15.41 -6.68 -6.67
C HIS A 752 14.87 -5.99 -7.92
N ARG A 753 14.08 -4.92 -7.78
CA ARG A 753 13.63 -4.10 -8.92
C ARG A 753 14.79 -3.45 -9.66
N CYS A 754 15.75 -2.85 -8.96
CA CYS A 754 16.94 -2.26 -9.57
C CYS A 754 17.82 -3.31 -10.25
N SER A 755 18.00 -4.49 -9.63
CA SER A 755 18.69 -5.63 -10.25
C SER A 755 18.03 -6.09 -11.56
N ARG A 756 16.68 -6.10 -11.60
CA ARG A 756 15.93 -6.35 -12.84
C ARG A 756 16.11 -5.26 -13.89
N ASP A 757 16.19 -4.00 -13.49
CA ASP A 757 16.41 -2.89 -14.42
C ASP A 757 17.77 -3.01 -15.10
N VAL A 758 18.84 -3.33 -14.35
CA VAL A 758 20.16 -3.65 -14.90
C VAL A 758 20.07 -4.86 -15.85
N THR A 759 19.38 -5.93 -15.42
CA THR A 759 19.18 -7.14 -16.23
C THR A 759 18.39 -6.89 -17.51
N LEU A 760 17.46 -5.93 -17.52
CA LEU A 760 16.73 -5.48 -18.71
C LEU A 760 17.64 -4.66 -19.63
N GLN A 761 18.32 -3.67 -19.07
CA GLN A 761 19.20 -2.72 -19.77
C GLN A 761 20.38 -3.42 -20.45
N ALA A 762 20.89 -4.50 -19.86
CA ALA A 762 21.95 -5.34 -20.43
C ALA A 762 21.50 -6.20 -21.63
N LYS A 763 20.19 -6.32 -21.93
CA LYS A 763 19.73 -7.14 -23.06
C LYS A 763 20.06 -6.48 -24.40
N PRO A 764 20.83 -7.13 -25.29
CA PRO A 764 21.27 -6.51 -26.56
C PRO A 764 20.13 -6.03 -27.46
N ASP A 765 18.96 -6.68 -27.36
CA ASP A 765 17.81 -6.48 -28.23
C ASP A 765 16.67 -5.64 -27.63
N GLN A 766 16.52 -5.69 -26.31
CA GLN A 766 15.39 -5.12 -25.55
C GLN A 766 15.83 -4.05 -24.54
N GLY A 767 17.13 -3.94 -24.25
CA GLY A 767 17.68 -3.08 -23.19
C GLY A 767 18.15 -1.70 -23.64
N LYS A 768 18.62 -1.56 -24.90
CA LYS A 768 19.27 -0.33 -25.40
C LYS A 768 18.46 0.94 -25.20
N VAL A 769 17.18 0.93 -25.58
CA VAL A 769 16.28 2.07 -25.38
C VAL A 769 16.01 2.30 -23.88
N MET A 770 15.91 1.22 -23.10
CA MET A 770 15.63 1.29 -21.67
C MET A 770 16.77 1.93 -20.85
N GLN A 771 18.02 1.81 -21.30
CA GLN A 771 19.16 2.54 -20.72
C GLN A 771 18.96 4.07 -20.78
N VAL A 772 18.39 4.57 -21.87
CA VAL A 772 18.11 6.01 -22.05
C VAL A 772 16.84 6.42 -21.31
N VAL A 773 15.78 5.63 -21.41
CA VAL A 773 14.49 5.87 -20.70
C VAL A 773 14.70 5.99 -19.19
N ALA A 774 15.59 5.18 -18.61
CA ALA A 774 15.84 5.15 -17.16
C ALA A 774 16.51 6.42 -16.60
N ARG A 775 17.07 7.29 -17.45
CA ARG A 775 17.76 8.52 -17.03
C ARG A 775 16.84 9.63 -16.52
N GLU A 776 15.56 9.64 -16.93
CA GLU A 776 14.58 10.65 -16.52
C GLU A 776 13.19 10.02 -16.38
N ARG A 777 12.61 10.10 -15.17
CA ARG A 777 11.29 9.56 -14.82
C ARG A 777 10.17 10.11 -15.72
N ALA A 778 10.27 11.34 -16.21
CA ALA A 778 9.30 11.96 -17.12
C ALA A 778 9.15 11.20 -18.46
N SER A 779 10.18 10.49 -18.91
CA SER A 779 10.17 9.62 -20.09
C SER A 779 9.11 8.51 -20.02
N SER A 780 8.61 8.19 -18.82
CA SER A 780 7.60 7.15 -18.60
C SER A 780 6.41 7.63 -17.77
N HIS A 781 6.15 8.94 -17.73
CA HIS A 781 5.09 9.54 -16.90
C HIS A 781 3.69 8.95 -17.12
N PHE A 782 3.38 8.51 -18.34
CA PHE A 782 2.09 7.94 -18.73
C PHE A 782 1.83 6.54 -18.14
N MET A 783 2.84 5.84 -17.62
CA MET A 783 2.72 4.47 -17.10
C MET A 783 1.70 4.32 -15.95
N ARG A 784 1.50 5.38 -15.16
CA ARG A 784 0.61 5.38 -13.99
C ARG A 784 -0.79 5.90 -14.30
N GLU A 785 -0.88 7.04 -14.99
CA GLU A 785 -2.14 7.80 -15.13
C GLU A 785 -2.67 7.85 -16.57
N GLY A 786 -1.86 7.47 -17.56
CA GLY A 786 -2.14 7.68 -18.98
C GLY A 786 -2.28 9.16 -19.37
N THR A 787 -1.73 10.07 -18.56
CA THR A 787 -1.74 11.51 -18.87
C THR A 787 -1.02 11.76 -20.19
N TYR A 788 -1.60 12.62 -21.02
CA TYR A 788 -1.08 13.04 -22.33
C TYR A 788 -0.81 11.92 -23.35
N THR A 789 -1.36 10.72 -23.15
CA THR A 789 -1.08 9.53 -23.99
C THR A 789 -2.36 8.89 -24.48
N THR A 790 -2.49 8.64 -25.79
CA THR A 790 -3.67 7.97 -26.36
C THR A 790 -3.55 6.45 -26.29
N PHE A 791 -4.65 5.72 -26.51
CA PHE A 791 -4.61 4.26 -26.64
C PHE A 791 -3.76 3.78 -27.83
N ALA A 792 -3.63 4.59 -28.89
CA ALA A 792 -2.80 4.25 -30.03
C ALA A 792 -1.30 4.39 -29.68
N ASP A 793 -0.94 5.41 -28.91
CA ASP A 793 0.42 5.64 -28.43
C ASP A 793 0.85 4.55 -27.43
N TRP A 794 -0.05 4.16 -26.52
CA TRP A 794 0.15 3.03 -25.59
C TRP A 794 0.44 1.70 -26.33
N ARG A 795 -0.35 1.37 -27.36
CA ARG A 795 -0.16 0.16 -28.20
C ARG A 795 1.20 0.12 -28.89
N PHE A 796 1.73 1.29 -29.24
CA PHE A 796 2.99 1.45 -29.94
C PHE A 796 4.19 1.42 -28.97
N ILE A 797 4.15 2.20 -27.90
CA ILE A 797 5.36 2.57 -27.17
C ILE A 797 6.08 1.41 -26.46
N HIS A 798 5.34 0.51 -25.79
CA HIS A 798 5.96 -0.65 -25.11
C HIS A 798 6.64 -1.58 -26.11
N ARG A 799 5.99 -1.81 -27.26
CA ARG A 799 6.55 -2.63 -28.34
C ARG A 799 7.75 -1.95 -29.00
N ALA A 800 7.71 -0.63 -29.15
CA ALA A 800 8.80 0.14 -29.74
C ALA A 800 10.06 0.08 -28.86
N ARG A 801 9.91 0.36 -27.55
CA ARG A 801 11.02 0.35 -26.58
C ARG A 801 11.68 -1.02 -26.44
N LEU A 802 10.91 -2.10 -26.54
CA LEU A 802 11.42 -3.48 -26.51
C LEU A 802 11.73 -4.07 -27.91
N ASN A 803 11.77 -3.25 -28.97
CA ASN A 803 12.09 -3.68 -30.34
C ASN A 803 11.24 -4.88 -30.84
N MET A 804 9.91 -4.79 -30.65
CA MET A 804 8.90 -5.82 -30.95
C MET A 804 7.82 -5.37 -31.96
N LEU A 805 8.13 -4.34 -32.74
CA LEU A 805 7.31 -3.92 -33.87
C LEU A 805 7.61 -4.82 -35.09
N PRO A 806 6.59 -5.21 -35.88
CA PRO A 806 6.75 -6.09 -37.06
C PRO A 806 7.40 -5.35 -38.24
N LEU A 807 8.71 -5.19 -38.14
CA LEU A 807 9.58 -4.68 -39.19
C LEU A 807 10.40 -5.81 -39.81
N ASN A 808 10.71 -5.70 -41.09
CA ASN A 808 11.46 -6.71 -41.86
C ASN A 808 12.86 -6.95 -41.28
N GLY A 809 13.57 -5.88 -40.88
CA GLY A 809 14.87 -5.97 -40.21
C GLY A 809 14.81 -6.49 -38.76
N ALA A 810 13.61 -6.72 -38.20
CA ALA A 810 13.42 -7.26 -36.84
C ALA A 810 12.97 -8.74 -36.83
N ARG A 811 12.85 -9.39 -38.00
CA ARG A 811 12.54 -10.82 -38.13
C ARG A 811 13.71 -11.68 -37.64
N ARG A 812 13.45 -12.67 -36.76
CA ARG A 812 14.49 -13.59 -36.22
C ARG A 812 14.36 -15.03 -36.68
N TYR A 813 13.13 -15.54 -36.81
CA TYR A 813 12.87 -16.94 -37.20
C TYR A 813 12.82 -17.13 -38.71
N ASP A 814 12.67 -16.04 -39.45
CA ASP A 814 12.70 -15.95 -40.90
C ASP A 814 14.01 -15.25 -41.29
N MET A 815 15.09 -16.03 -41.35
CA MET A 815 16.43 -15.52 -41.70
C MET A 815 16.61 -15.32 -43.21
N GLY A 816 15.81 -16.03 -44.03
CA GLY A 816 15.83 -15.94 -45.50
C GLY A 816 14.84 -14.92 -46.10
N GLY A 817 13.83 -14.48 -45.34
CA GLY A 817 12.87 -13.48 -45.80
C GLY A 817 13.47 -12.08 -45.98
N ASP A 818 12.86 -11.29 -46.87
CA ASP A 818 13.34 -9.95 -47.22
C ASP A 818 13.40 -9.03 -45.99
N ARG A 819 14.60 -8.48 -45.75
CA ARG A 819 14.91 -7.55 -44.64
C ARG A 819 14.88 -6.08 -45.06
N ARG A 820 14.79 -5.81 -46.36
CA ARG A 820 14.81 -4.46 -46.93
C ARG A 820 13.58 -3.67 -46.49
N CYS A 821 13.74 -2.36 -46.53
CA CYS A 821 12.68 -1.40 -46.22
C CYS A 821 11.54 -1.48 -47.25
N ARG A 822 10.30 -1.68 -46.79
CA ARG A 822 9.11 -1.79 -47.65
C ARG A 822 8.70 -0.46 -48.31
N ARG A 823 9.39 0.65 -48.03
CA ARG A 823 9.05 2.01 -48.48
C ARG A 823 10.18 2.76 -49.18
N CYS A 824 11.43 2.30 -49.11
CA CYS A 824 12.57 2.95 -49.76
C CYS A 824 13.72 1.96 -49.98
N PRO A 825 14.76 2.30 -50.78
CA PRO A 825 15.86 1.38 -51.15
C PRO A 825 16.81 0.93 -50.01
N ALA A 826 16.47 1.14 -48.73
CA ALA A 826 17.35 0.83 -47.62
C ALA A 826 17.38 -0.69 -47.34
N GLN A 827 18.60 -1.24 -47.16
CA GLN A 827 18.83 -2.68 -47.06
C GLN A 827 18.28 -3.34 -45.79
N LEU A 828 18.05 -2.56 -44.72
CA LEU A 828 17.51 -3.06 -43.45
C LEU A 828 16.40 -2.17 -42.92
N GLU A 829 15.20 -2.73 -42.78
CA GLU A 829 14.05 -2.09 -42.15
C GLU A 829 14.15 -2.18 -40.62
N THR A 830 15.06 -1.42 -40.02
CA THR A 830 15.21 -1.32 -38.57
C THR A 830 14.32 -0.21 -38.00
N LEU A 831 14.00 -0.26 -36.69
CA LEU A 831 13.24 0.81 -36.05
C LEU A 831 13.94 2.19 -36.11
N PRO A 832 15.28 2.30 -35.90
CA PRO A 832 16.02 3.53 -36.19
C PRO A 832 15.84 4.00 -37.63
N HIS A 833 15.95 3.10 -38.62
CA HIS A 833 15.73 3.49 -40.02
C HIS A 833 14.33 4.09 -40.22
N VAL A 834 13.28 3.40 -39.76
CA VAL A 834 11.89 3.84 -39.93
C VAL A 834 11.62 5.19 -39.27
N LEU A 835 12.11 5.42 -38.06
CA LEU A 835 11.78 6.61 -37.25
C LEU A 835 12.70 7.82 -37.48
N ASN A 836 13.88 7.63 -38.09
CA ASN A 836 14.91 8.68 -38.18
C ASN A 836 15.57 8.84 -39.56
N HIS A 837 15.53 7.83 -40.45
CA HIS A 837 16.32 7.85 -41.70
C HIS A 837 15.54 7.48 -42.98
N CYS A 838 14.29 7.01 -42.86
CA CYS A 838 13.45 6.67 -44.00
C CYS A 838 12.95 7.95 -44.68
N TRP A 839 13.60 8.36 -45.78
CA TRP A 839 13.34 9.63 -46.46
C TRP A 839 11.88 9.86 -46.86
N ARG A 840 11.12 8.77 -47.10
CA ARG A 840 9.68 8.81 -47.40
C ARG A 840 8.85 9.51 -46.31
N HIS A 841 9.34 9.50 -45.07
CA HIS A 841 8.67 10.06 -43.90
C HIS A 841 9.33 11.35 -43.38
N SER A 842 10.23 11.95 -44.17
CA SER A 842 10.94 13.20 -43.82
C SER A 842 9.98 14.30 -43.34
N ALA A 843 8.90 14.56 -44.06
CA ALA A 843 7.87 15.53 -43.66
C ALA A 843 7.28 15.23 -42.26
N THR A 844 6.95 13.98 -41.97
CA THR A 844 6.41 13.55 -40.66
C THR A 844 7.47 13.64 -39.56
N MET A 845 8.75 13.43 -39.88
CA MET A 845 9.88 13.67 -38.96
C MET A 845 10.06 15.18 -38.68
N THR A 846 9.90 16.04 -39.67
CA THR A 846 9.89 17.51 -39.48
C THR A 846 8.72 17.97 -38.60
N GLN A 847 7.54 17.37 -38.72
CA GLN A 847 6.42 17.67 -37.82
C GLN A 847 6.71 17.28 -36.36
N ARG A 848 7.40 16.15 -36.12
CA ARG A 848 7.88 15.75 -34.78
C ARG A 848 8.81 16.80 -34.17
N HIS A 849 9.74 17.29 -34.97
CA HIS A 849 10.71 18.32 -34.59
C HIS A 849 10.01 19.66 -34.28
N ASN A 850 9.18 20.14 -35.21
CA ASN A 850 8.45 21.41 -35.08
C ASN A 850 7.53 21.45 -33.86
N ALA A 851 6.95 20.31 -33.45
CA ALA A 851 6.14 20.24 -32.24
C ALA A 851 6.94 20.57 -30.96
N LEU A 852 8.21 20.17 -30.89
CA LEU A 852 9.10 20.51 -29.77
C LEU A 852 9.56 21.98 -29.85
N VAL A 853 9.94 22.46 -31.03
CA VAL A 853 10.31 23.87 -31.29
C VAL A 853 9.18 24.80 -30.84
N ALA A 854 7.94 24.52 -31.23
CA ALA A 854 6.76 25.31 -30.85
C ALA A 854 6.53 25.33 -29.31
N ARG A 855 6.84 24.23 -28.60
CA ARG A 855 6.77 24.19 -27.13
C ARG A 855 7.83 25.07 -26.48
N ILE A 856 9.09 24.99 -26.95
CA ILE A 856 10.20 25.80 -26.44
C ILE A 856 9.88 27.29 -26.64
N LYS A 857 9.46 27.67 -27.85
CA LYS A 857 9.01 29.03 -28.19
C LYS A 857 7.92 29.54 -27.24
N LYS A 858 6.88 28.74 -26.99
CA LYS A 858 5.81 29.11 -26.05
C LYS A 858 6.29 29.24 -24.60
N ALA A 859 7.24 28.41 -24.15
CA ALA A 859 7.84 28.52 -22.82
C ALA A 859 8.65 29.83 -22.69
N ALA A 860 9.51 30.09 -23.66
CA ALA A 860 10.37 31.28 -23.74
C ALA A 860 9.56 32.58 -23.70
N GLN A 861 8.50 32.70 -24.50
CA GLN A 861 7.59 33.85 -24.52
C GLN A 861 7.01 34.15 -23.12
N GLY A 862 6.60 33.11 -22.38
CA GLY A 862 6.06 33.23 -21.01
C GLY A 862 7.07 33.71 -19.95
N ARG A 863 8.34 33.94 -20.31
CA ARG A 863 9.40 34.50 -19.45
C ARG A 863 10.03 35.79 -19.99
N GLY A 864 9.44 36.37 -21.04
CA GLY A 864 9.90 37.63 -21.65
C GLY A 864 11.07 37.48 -22.62
N TRP A 865 11.37 36.27 -23.11
CA TRP A 865 12.36 36.07 -24.17
C TRP A 865 11.77 36.50 -25.53
N ARG A 866 12.49 37.37 -26.24
CA ARG A 866 12.12 37.85 -27.58
C ARG A 866 12.70 36.93 -28.66
N LEU A 867 11.91 36.59 -29.67
CA LEU A 867 12.35 35.81 -30.83
C LEU A 867 13.14 36.69 -31.81
N ILE A 868 14.31 36.22 -32.26
CA ILE A 868 15.15 36.85 -33.28
C ILE A 868 15.02 36.10 -34.61
N SER A 869 15.14 34.78 -34.58
CA SER A 869 15.01 33.92 -35.76
C SER A 869 14.38 32.58 -35.43
N GLU A 870 13.69 32.01 -36.41
CA GLU A 870 13.07 30.69 -36.34
C GLU A 870 13.29 29.97 -37.68
N ASN A 871 13.99 28.83 -37.66
CA ASN A 871 14.30 28.00 -38.84
C ASN A 871 14.95 28.72 -40.05
N GLN A 872 15.56 29.89 -39.83
CA GLN A 872 16.12 30.76 -40.88
C GLN A 872 17.58 31.12 -40.61
N ARG A 873 18.29 31.55 -41.66
CA ARG A 873 19.64 32.12 -41.53
C ARG A 873 19.58 33.41 -40.71
N VAL A 874 20.64 33.73 -39.97
CA VAL A 874 20.75 35.00 -39.26
C VAL A 874 21.14 36.08 -40.27
N ALA A 875 20.40 37.17 -40.32
CA ALA A 875 20.71 38.29 -41.20
C ALA A 875 22.01 38.98 -40.74
N GLY A 876 22.97 39.13 -41.65
CA GLY A 876 24.26 39.77 -41.36
C GLY A 876 25.34 38.87 -40.73
N ALA A 877 25.13 37.55 -40.70
CA ALA A 877 26.12 36.57 -40.21
C ALA A 877 26.68 35.69 -41.35
N LEU A 878 27.76 34.95 -41.08
CA LEU A 878 28.32 33.92 -41.98
C LEU A 878 27.27 32.90 -42.44
N ASP A 879 27.47 32.30 -43.62
CA ASP A 879 26.55 31.28 -44.18
C ASP A 879 26.72 29.88 -43.53
N THR A 880 26.91 29.86 -42.21
CA THR A 880 27.21 28.67 -41.41
C THR A 880 26.01 28.25 -40.55
N GLY A 881 24.90 27.94 -41.25
CA GLY A 881 23.81 27.12 -40.70
C GLY A 881 22.45 27.81 -40.54
N ARG A 882 21.52 27.05 -39.94
CA ARG A 882 20.13 27.46 -39.64
C ARG A 882 19.72 26.82 -38.31
N PRO A 883 19.97 27.46 -37.15
CA PRO A 883 19.45 27.00 -35.87
C PRO A 883 17.91 27.13 -35.85
N ASP A 884 17.24 26.29 -35.05
CA ASP A 884 15.78 26.25 -35.02
C ASP A 884 15.17 27.48 -34.37
N LEU A 885 15.80 27.99 -33.30
CA LEU A 885 15.41 29.22 -32.62
C LEU A 885 16.64 30.01 -32.19
N ILE A 886 16.62 31.33 -32.40
CA ILE A 886 17.44 32.27 -31.63
C ILE A 886 16.50 33.20 -30.86
N ILE A 887 16.70 33.28 -29.54
CA ILE A 887 15.92 34.13 -28.63
C ILE A 887 16.86 34.97 -27.75
N THR A 888 16.45 36.19 -27.41
CA THR A 888 17.22 37.12 -26.57
C THR A 888 16.40 37.65 -25.39
N LYS A 889 17.11 37.96 -24.31
CA LYS A 889 16.58 38.64 -23.13
C LYS A 889 17.74 39.32 -22.40
N ASP A 890 17.57 40.55 -21.93
CA ASP A 890 18.53 41.28 -21.08
C ASP A 890 19.98 41.30 -21.60
N GLY A 891 20.16 41.32 -22.93
CA GLY A 891 21.46 41.29 -23.62
C GLY A 891 22.11 39.90 -23.79
N ASP A 892 21.53 38.85 -23.20
CA ASP A 892 21.85 37.44 -23.49
C ASP A 892 21.19 36.98 -24.80
N ALA A 893 21.83 36.07 -25.53
CA ALA A 893 21.24 35.30 -26.62
C ALA A 893 21.36 33.78 -26.41
N LEU A 894 20.27 33.08 -26.70
CA LEU A 894 20.13 31.63 -26.69
C LEU A 894 19.96 31.15 -28.13
N MET A 895 20.89 30.33 -28.61
CA MET A 895 20.74 29.60 -29.87
C MET A 895 20.34 28.16 -29.55
N ILE A 896 19.11 27.80 -29.85
CA ILE A 896 18.51 26.51 -29.51
C ILE A 896 18.29 25.72 -30.79
N ASP A 897 18.81 24.50 -30.81
CA ASP A 897 18.57 23.54 -31.88
C ASP A 897 18.01 22.25 -31.27
N VAL A 898 16.87 21.81 -31.80
CA VAL A 898 16.14 20.62 -31.38
C VAL A 898 16.71 19.41 -32.12
N THR A 899 16.85 18.29 -31.42
CA THR A 899 17.22 17.03 -32.07
C THR A 899 16.43 15.86 -31.48
N CYS A 900 15.97 15.00 -32.39
CA CYS A 900 15.23 13.79 -32.08
C CYS A 900 16.04 12.54 -32.48
N PRO A 901 17.18 12.24 -31.84
CA PRO A 901 17.97 11.04 -32.15
C PRO A 901 17.20 9.76 -31.78
N PHE A 902 17.60 8.62 -32.34
CA PHE A 902 17.09 7.34 -31.88
C PHE A 902 17.84 6.88 -30.61
N GLU A 903 17.14 6.31 -29.63
CA GLU A 903 17.70 5.86 -28.36
C GLU A 903 18.53 4.55 -28.47
N ASN A 904 19.62 4.57 -29.22
CA ASN A 904 20.58 3.47 -29.33
C ASN A 904 21.65 3.53 -28.21
N GLY A 905 21.20 3.66 -26.96
CA GLY A 905 22.07 3.82 -25.78
C GLY A 905 22.36 5.29 -25.43
N PRO A 906 22.93 5.53 -24.23
CA PRO A 906 23.36 6.84 -23.73
C PRO A 906 24.15 7.74 -24.69
N GLU A 907 25.09 7.13 -25.41
CA GLU A 907 26.14 7.80 -26.17
C GLU A 907 25.53 8.57 -27.35
N ALA A 908 24.44 8.05 -27.92
CA ALA A 908 23.69 8.69 -28.99
C ALA A 908 23.13 10.07 -28.62
N PHE A 909 22.87 10.35 -27.34
CA PHE A 909 22.44 11.69 -26.88
C PHE A 909 23.65 12.61 -26.71
N THR A 910 24.75 12.13 -26.14
CA THR A 910 26.00 12.88 -26.00
C THR A 910 26.56 13.29 -27.37
N GLU A 911 26.66 12.35 -28.32
CA GLU A 911 27.07 12.62 -29.70
C GLU A 911 26.14 13.62 -30.40
N ALA A 912 24.82 13.49 -30.21
CA ALA A 912 23.85 14.40 -30.80
C ALA A 912 23.94 15.82 -30.23
N ARG A 913 24.39 15.98 -28.97
CA ARG A 913 24.68 17.28 -28.34
C ARG A 913 25.96 17.89 -28.91
N LEU A 914 27.08 17.17 -28.84
CA LEU A 914 28.40 17.63 -29.31
C LEU A 914 28.36 18.06 -30.78
N ARG A 915 27.78 17.25 -31.67
CA ARG A 915 27.64 17.59 -33.10
C ARG A 915 26.84 18.88 -33.37
N LYS A 916 25.96 19.29 -32.45
CA LYS A 916 25.19 20.54 -32.57
C LYS A 916 25.94 21.73 -31.98
N GLU A 917 26.67 21.53 -30.89
CA GLU A 917 27.55 22.53 -30.29
C GLU A 917 28.71 22.89 -31.24
N GLU A 918 29.35 21.88 -31.85
CA GLU A 918 30.37 22.04 -32.91
C GLU A 918 29.82 22.76 -34.14
N LYS A 919 28.68 22.28 -34.69
CA LYS A 919 28.07 22.83 -35.91
C LYS A 919 27.81 24.34 -35.86
N TYR A 920 27.49 24.88 -34.69
CA TYR A 920 27.18 26.31 -34.53
C TYR A 920 28.22 27.06 -33.68
N ALA A 921 29.40 26.50 -33.45
CA ALA A 921 30.45 27.15 -32.66
C ALA A 921 30.91 28.48 -33.28
N GLU A 922 31.09 28.51 -34.60
CA GLU A 922 31.47 29.71 -35.36
C GLU A 922 30.38 30.79 -35.32
N LEU A 923 29.13 30.42 -35.68
CA LEU A 923 27.98 31.33 -35.61
C LEU A 923 27.75 31.89 -34.19
N ALA A 924 28.00 31.08 -33.15
CA ALA A 924 27.96 31.53 -31.77
C ALA A 924 29.10 32.49 -31.42
N ALA A 925 30.26 32.38 -32.04
CA ALA A 925 31.39 33.30 -31.85
C ALA A 925 31.13 34.66 -32.50
N GLU A 926 30.57 34.67 -33.71
CA GLU A 926 30.16 35.91 -34.40
C GLU A 926 29.07 36.66 -33.62
N LEU A 927 28.04 35.95 -33.14
CA LEU A 927 26.96 36.56 -32.36
C LEU A 927 27.45 37.20 -31.03
N ARG A 928 28.60 36.79 -30.46
CA ARG A 928 29.17 37.43 -29.25
C ARG A 928 29.62 38.87 -29.48
N GLN A 929 29.75 39.32 -30.72
CA GLN A 929 29.99 40.73 -31.05
C GLN A 929 28.76 41.60 -30.76
N ASN A 930 27.56 41.01 -30.78
CA ASN A 930 26.27 41.72 -30.69
C ASN A 930 25.49 41.45 -29.39
N TYR A 931 25.94 40.52 -28.55
CA TYR A 931 25.27 40.09 -27.31
C TYR A 931 26.30 39.83 -26.21
N HIS A 932 26.00 40.23 -24.97
CA HIS A 932 26.91 40.03 -23.82
C HIS A 932 27.28 38.56 -23.59
N ARG A 933 26.36 37.65 -23.91
CA ARG A 933 26.56 36.21 -23.78
C ARG A 933 25.76 35.45 -24.82
N VAL A 934 26.43 34.55 -25.54
CA VAL A 934 25.80 33.62 -26.48
C VAL A 934 26.07 32.18 -26.02
N THR A 935 25.00 31.41 -25.82
CA THR A 935 25.08 29.97 -25.51
C THR A 935 24.31 29.15 -26.54
N VAL A 936 24.98 28.14 -27.09
CA VAL A 936 24.39 27.09 -27.91
C VAL A 936 23.79 26.03 -26.98
N GLU A 937 22.54 25.66 -27.20
CA GLU A 937 21.81 24.71 -26.36
C GLU A 937 21.11 23.67 -27.24
N ALA A 938 21.67 22.47 -27.34
CA ALA A 938 21.01 21.34 -27.98
C ALA A 938 19.86 20.83 -27.09
N PHE A 939 18.63 20.81 -27.60
CA PHE A 939 17.45 20.29 -26.91
C PHE A 939 17.09 18.91 -27.43
N ILE A 940 17.30 17.87 -26.60
CA ILE A 940 17.29 16.47 -27.04
C ILE A 940 16.09 15.72 -26.48
N VAL A 941 15.23 15.18 -27.34
CA VAL A 941 14.18 14.23 -26.96
C VAL A 941 14.21 13.05 -27.92
N GLY A 942 14.60 11.88 -27.43
CA GLY A 942 14.75 10.67 -28.23
C GLY A 942 13.43 10.26 -28.91
N SER A 943 13.54 9.66 -30.09
CA SER A 943 12.41 9.27 -30.95
C SER A 943 11.34 8.42 -30.26
N LEU A 944 11.65 7.68 -29.20
CA LEU A 944 10.72 6.89 -28.37
C LEU A 944 10.39 7.58 -27.03
N GLY A 945 10.49 8.92 -26.98
CA GLY A 945 10.06 9.75 -25.87
C GLY A 945 10.98 9.69 -24.66
N SER A 946 12.29 9.49 -24.85
CA SER A 946 13.26 9.60 -23.76
C SER A 946 13.75 11.05 -23.66
N TYR A 947 13.51 11.71 -22.53
CA TYR A 947 13.92 13.10 -22.32
C TYR A 947 15.36 13.16 -21.78
N ASP A 948 16.22 13.97 -22.39
CA ASP A 948 17.58 14.20 -21.90
C ASP A 948 17.59 15.12 -20.66
N PRO A 949 18.09 14.67 -19.48
CA PRO A 949 18.23 15.52 -18.29
C PRO A 949 19.02 16.82 -18.56
N ALA A 950 19.99 16.82 -19.48
CA ALA A 950 20.79 18.01 -19.76
C ALA A 950 19.98 19.20 -20.32
N ASN A 951 18.79 18.93 -20.89
CA ASN A 951 17.83 19.97 -21.29
C ASN A 951 17.38 20.86 -20.13
N ASP A 952 17.46 20.40 -18.88
CA ASP A 952 16.98 21.16 -17.73
C ASP A 952 17.81 22.43 -17.45
N ARG A 953 19.06 22.49 -17.95
CA ARG A 953 19.87 23.72 -17.94
C ARG A 953 19.15 24.86 -18.68
N LEU A 954 18.71 24.58 -19.91
CA LEU A 954 17.91 25.50 -20.71
C LEU A 954 16.55 25.76 -20.06
N MET A 955 15.85 24.71 -19.61
CA MET A 955 14.49 24.87 -19.06
C MET A 955 14.42 25.69 -17.76
N LYS A 956 15.49 25.75 -16.97
CA LYS A 956 15.61 26.68 -15.83
C LYS A 956 15.58 28.15 -16.26
N ARG A 957 16.09 28.49 -17.45
CA ARG A 957 16.06 29.86 -18.04
C ARG A 957 14.71 30.18 -18.71
N LEU A 958 14.01 29.16 -19.22
CA LEU A 958 12.77 29.33 -20.00
C LEU A 958 11.46 29.13 -19.21
N ALA A 959 11.47 28.51 -18.03
CA ALA A 959 10.24 28.09 -17.36
C ALA A 959 10.29 28.12 -15.83
N SER A 960 9.14 28.32 -15.17
CA SER A 960 9.00 28.11 -13.72
C SER A 960 9.13 26.64 -13.33
N ARG A 961 9.57 26.33 -12.10
CA ARG A 961 9.70 24.96 -11.59
C ARG A 961 8.39 24.15 -11.77
N LYS A 962 7.23 24.77 -11.49
CA LYS A 962 5.86 24.22 -11.70
C LYS A 962 5.62 23.83 -13.18
N TYR A 963 5.97 24.70 -14.13
CA TYR A 963 5.77 24.44 -15.56
C TYR A 963 6.77 23.43 -16.15
N GLN A 964 8.03 23.41 -15.70
CA GLN A 964 9.05 22.46 -16.21
C GLN A 964 8.57 21.00 -16.13
N LYS A 965 7.96 20.59 -15.00
CA LYS A 965 7.41 19.24 -14.81
C LYS A 965 6.30 18.89 -15.81
N LEU A 966 5.47 19.87 -16.18
CA LEU A 966 4.44 19.70 -17.22
C LEU A 966 5.08 19.63 -18.61
N PHE A 967 6.02 20.53 -18.88
CA PHE A 967 6.73 20.65 -20.15
C PHE A 967 7.41 19.34 -20.57
N ARG A 968 8.21 18.71 -19.67
CA ARG A 968 8.88 17.43 -19.96
C ARG A 968 7.90 16.35 -20.42
N ARG A 969 6.78 16.21 -19.70
CA ARG A 969 5.73 15.23 -20.01
C ARG A 969 5.13 15.46 -21.39
N LEU A 970 4.82 16.71 -21.72
CA LEU A 970 4.24 17.08 -23.00
C LEU A 970 5.20 16.85 -24.18
N CYS A 971 6.49 17.18 -24.02
CA CYS A 971 7.51 16.89 -25.04
C CYS A 971 7.66 15.38 -25.28
N VAL A 972 7.72 14.57 -24.21
CA VAL A 972 7.73 13.09 -24.30
C VAL A 972 6.51 12.57 -25.06
N SER A 973 5.31 13.05 -24.74
CA SER A 973 4.06 12.62 -25.37
C SER A 973 3.97 12.97 -26.86
N ASP A 974 4.33 14.19 -27.25
CA ASP A 974 4.32 14.60 -28.66
C ASP A 974 5.30 13.78 -29.50
N THR A 975 6.51 13.54 -28.99
CA THR A 975 7.52 12.73 -29.68
C THR A 975 7.04 11.29 -29.87
N ILE A 976 6.41 10.68 -28.87
CA ILE A 976 5.79 9.35 -28.99
C ILE A 976 4.65 9.36 -30.01
N LYS A 977 3.76 10.35 -29.95
CA LYS A 977 2.62 10.49 -30.88
C LYS A 977 3.11 10.56 -32.33
N TRP A 978 4.07 11.41 -32.64
CA TRP A 978 4.59 11.55 -33.99
C TRP A 978 5.39 10.31 -34.45
N SER A 979 6.18 9.69 -33.59
CA SER A 979 6.88 8.45 -33.92
C SER A 979 5.93 7.28 -34.17
N ARG A 980 4.82 7.19 -33.44
CA ARG A 980 3.71 6.27 -33.77
C ARG A 980 3.16 6.56 -35.17
N MET A 981 3.00 7.83 -35.54
CA MET A 981 2.43 8.22 -36.83
C MET A 981 3.37 7.88 -37.98
N ILE A 982 4.67 8.17 -37.86
CA ILE A 982 5.72 7.71 -38.79
C ILE A 982 5.66 6.20 -38.96
N TYR A 983 5.64 5.45 -37.85
CA TYR A 983 5.55 3.99 -37.88
C TYR A 983 4.26 3.49 -38.56
N THR A 984 3.11 4.13 -38.29
CA THR A 984 1.82 3.68 -38.83
C THR A 984 1.70 4.00 -40.32
N GLU A 985 2.18 5.17 -40.77
CA GLU A 985 2.34 5.53 -42.18
C GLU A 985 3.31 4.56 -42.88
N HIS A 986 4.40 4.17 -42.22
CA HIS A 986 5.35 3.19 -42.75
C HIS A 986 4.73 1.80 -42.96
N ILE A 987 3.99 1.28 -41.98
CA ILE A 987 3.35 -0.04 -42.10
C ILE A 987 2.21 0.00 -43.11
N THR A 988 1.25 0.92 -42.95
CA THR A 988 0.00 0.94 -43.72
C THR A 988 0.12 1.58 -45.10
N GLY A 989 0.99 2.58 -45.26
CA GLY A 989 1.09 3.43 -46.45
C GLY A 989 0.12 4.62 -46.43
N ALA A 990 -0.77 4.71 -45.44
CA ALA A 990 -1.71 5.80 -45.27
C ALA A 990 -1.23 6.82 -44.22
N ARG A 991 -1.33 8.11 -44.54
CA ARG A 991 -1.12 9.19 -43.57
C ARG A 991 -2.27 9.23 -42.56
N GLN A 992 -1.94 9.65 -41.34
CA GLN A 992 -2.87 9.66 -40.19
C GLN A 992 -2.98 11.05 -39.52
N TYR A 993 -2.68 12.11 -40.27
CA TYR A 993 -2.89 13.52 -39.90
C TYR A 993 -3.40 14.28 -41.12
#